data_AF-A0A9Q0KKR7-F1
#
_entry.id   AF-A0A9Q0KKR7-F1
#
_cell.length_a   1.000
_cell.length_b   1.000
_cell.length_c   1.000
_cell.angle_alpha   90.00
_cell.angle_beta   90.00
_cell.angle_gamma   90.00
#
_symmetry.space_group_name_H-M   'P 1'
#
loop_
_entity.id
_entity.type
_entity.pdbx_description
1 polymer ?
#
loop_
_entity_poly.entity_id
_entity_poly.type
_entity_poly.pdbx_seq_one_letter_code
_entity_poly.pdbx_strand_id
1 'polypeptide(L)'
;MTKRQAKSSDSKGTKKDFSAAVLERKKAVNRLVVDEAVNDDNSVVTLNPETMEKLQLFRGDTILIKGKKRRDTICITLADDACDEPKIRMNKVVRSNLRVRLGDVISVHHRPDVKYGKRVHILPVDDTIEGITGNLFDAYLKPYFLEAYRPVRKGDLFLVRGGMRSVEFKVIETDPAEYCVVAPDTEIFCEGEPVRREDEDRLDEVGYDDVGGVRKQMAQIRELVELPLRHPQLFKSIGVKPPKGILLYGPPGSGKTLIARAVANETGAFFFCINGPEIMSKLAGESESNLRKAFEEAEKNAPSIIFIDEIDSIAPKREKTHGEVERRIVSQLLTLMDGLKSRAHVIVIGATNRPNSIDPALRRFGRFDREIDIGVPDEIGRLEVLRIHTKKMKLAEDVDLERIAKDTHGYVGADLAALCTEAALQCIREKMDVIDLEDETIDAEILNSMAVTNEHFKTALGTSNPSALRETLVEVPNCSWNDIGGLENVKRELQETVQYPVEHPEKFEKFGMSPSKGVLFYGPPGCGKTLLAKAIANECQANFISVKGPELLTMWFGESEANVREIFDKARQSAPCVLFFDELDSIATQRGSSVGDAGGAADRVLNQLLTEMDGMTAKKTVFIIGATNRPDIIDPALLRPGRLDQLIYIPLPDEDSRHQIFKANLRKSPISKDVDLRALAKCTPGFSGADITEICQRACKYAIRENIEKDIERERRRRKNPEAMEEDLEDEVAEITPAHFEEAMKHARRSVTDAALRKYQEFAQTLQQSRGFGSEFKFAASGSEATRTDPFAKSAGVADEEDLYS
;
A
#
# COMPACT_ATOMS: atom_id res chain seq x y z
N MET A 1 -50.28 37.63 33.51
CA MET A 1 -49.09 37.84 34.36
C MET A 1 -48.68 36.52 35.00
N THR A 2 -47.68 35.82 34.45
CA THR A 2 -46.61 35.12 35.20
C THR A 2 -45.71 34.38 34.20
N LYS A 3 -44.42 34.65 34.29
CA LYS A 3 -43.33 34.06 33.50
C LYS A 3 -43.04 32.65 33.99
N ARG A 4 -42.82 31.71 33.07
CA ARG A 4 -41.95 30.54 33.28
C ARG A 4 -41.00 30.43 32.08
N GLN A 5 -39.71 30.47 32.39
CA GLN A 5 -38.58 30.36 31.47
C GLN A 5 -38.51 28.95 30.88
N ALA A 6 -38.39 28.85 29.56
CA ALA A 6 -37.87 27.67 28.87
C ALA A 6 -36.47 28.03 28.35
N LYS A 7 -35.47 27.22 28.71
CA LYS A 7 -34.09 27.31 28.23
C LYS A 7 -34.03 26.80 26.79
N SER A 8 -33.67 27.65 25.84
CA SER A 8 -33.23 27.24 24.50
C SER A 8 -31.73 26.91 24.55
N SER A 9 -31.37 25.72 24.09
CA SER A 9 -30.00 25.34 23.78
C SER A 9 -29.67 25.81 22.37
N ASP A 10 -29.13 27.03 22.23
CA ASP A 10 -28.55 27.49 20.98
C ASP A 10 -27.24 26.74 20.70
N SER A 11 -27.24 25.97 19.61
CA SER A 11 -26.05 25.39 19.00
C SER A 11 -25.13 26.49 18.49
N LYS A 12 -23.86 26.42 18.91
CA LYS A 12 -22.78 27.32 18.49
C LYS A 12 -22.73 27.49 16.97
N GLY A 13 -22.68 28.75 16.55
CA GLY A 13 -22.79 29.18 15.17
C GLY A 13 -21.74 28.63 14.22
N THR A 14 -22.22 28.07 13.12
CA THR A 14 -21.51 28.04 11.84
C THR A 14 -21.54 29.44 11.24
N LYS A 15 -20.36 30.03 10.99
CA LYS A 15 -20.24 31.27 10.24
C LYS A 15 -20.82 31.03 8.84
N LYS A 16 -21.95 31.66 8.52
CA LYS A 16 -22.42 31.79 7.13
C LYS A 16 -21.40 32.63 6.36
N ASP A 17 -20.78 32.01 5.36
CA ASP A 17 -19.88 32.68 4.43
C ASP A 17 -20.71 33.48 3.40
N PHE A 18 -20.60 34.80 3.44
CA PHE A 18 -21.36 35.73 2.60
C PHE A 18 -20.75 35.91 1.20
N SER A 19 -19.69 35.18 0.85
CA SER A 19 -19.00 35.26 -0.46
C SER A 19 -19.79 34.63 -1.62
N ALA A 20 -20.79 33.77 -1.35
CA ALA A 20 -21.55 33.07 -2.38
C ALA A 20 -22.84 33.79 -2.85
N ALA A 21 -23.27 34.87 -2.18
CA ALA A 21 -24.56 35.51 -2.46
C ALA A 21 -24.65 36.20 -3.84
N VAL A 22 -23.52 36.51 -4.47
CA VAL A 22 -23.46 37.24 -5.76
C VAL A 22 -23.53 36.28 -6.98
N LEU A 23 -23.44 34.96 -6.77
CA LEU A 23 -23.43 33.94 -7.83
C LEU A 23 -24.76 33.17 -7.99
N GLU A 24 -25.79 33.45 -7.19
CA GLU A 24 -27.13 32.87 -7.34
C GLU A 24 -27.89 33.50 -8.52
N ARG A 25 -27.35 33.41 -9.73
CA ARG A 25 -28.26 33.23 -10.88
C ARG A 25 -28.91 31.88 -10.66
N LYS A 26 -30.24 31.84 -10.46
CA LYS A 26 -31.04 30.61 -10.37
C LYS A 26 -30.58 29.61 -11.44
N LYS A 27 -29.67 28.71 -11.09
CA LYS A 27 -29.29 27.60 -11.96
C LYS A 27 -30.54 26.73 -12.05
N ALA A 28 -30.97 26.42 -13.26
CA ALA A 28 -32.12 25.56 -13.45
C ALA A 28 -31.84 24.23 -12.73
N VAL A 29 -32.80 23.77 -11.93
CA VAL A 29 -32.67 22.60 -11.03
C VAL A 29 -32.25 21.34 -11.79
N ASN A 30 -32.58 21.28 -13.08
CA ASN A 30 -32.25 20.17 -13.97
C ASN A 30 -30.83 20.19 -14.53
N ARG A 31 -29.98 21.16 -14.15
CA ARG A 31 -28.57 21.22 -14.59
C ARG A 31 -27.66 20.66 -13.51
N LEU A 32 -27.07 19.50 -13.79
CA LEU A 32 -26.21 18.77 -12.87
C LEU A 32 -24.79 18.67 -13.42
N VAL A 33 -23.83 18.52 -12.53
CA VAL A 33 -22.41 18.33 -12.83
C VAL A 33 -22.10 16.84 -12.88
N VAL A 34 -21.45 16.39 -13.94
CA VAL A 34 -21.06 14.99 -14.11
C VAL A 34 -19.98 14.62 -13.09
N ASP A 35 -20.19 13.52 -12.37
CA ASP A 35 -19.24 12.94 -11.42
C ASP A 35 -19.07 11.43 -11.65
N GLU A 36 -18.07 10.87 -11.00
CA GLU A 36 -17.64 9.49 -11.15
C GLU A 36 -18.65 8.50 -10.55
N ALA A 37 -18.91 7.39 -11.25
CA ALA A 37 -19.88 6.40 -10.82
C ALA A 37 -19.29 5.38 -9.86
N VAL A 38 -20.08 4.99 -8.87
CA VAL A 38 -19.79 3.86 -7.97
C VAL A 38 -20.31 2.55 -8.57
N ASN A 39 -21.40 2.63 -9.34
CA ASN A 39 -21.99 1.52 -10.07
C ASN A 39 -21.49 1.52 -11.52
N ASP A 40 -21.04 0.36 -12.01
CA ASP A 40 -20.49 0.20 -13.35
C ASP A 40 -21.56 -0.12 -14.42
N ASP A 41 -22.83 -0.23 -14.04
CA ASP A 41 -23.93 -0.51 -14.97
C ASP A 41 -24.10 0.62 -16.02
N ASN A 42 -24.10 0.22 -17.30
CA ASN A 42 -24.17 1.12 -18.47
C ASN A 42 -25.48 1.90 -18.61
N SER A 43 -26.55 1.48 -17.95
CA SER A 43 -27.88 2.05 -18.08
C SER A 43 -28.31 2.81 -16.84
N VAL A 44 -27.45 2.94 -15.82
CA VAL A 44 -27.80 3.51 -14.51
C VAL A 44 -27.01 4.79 -14.24
N VAL A 45 -27.71 5.77 -13.68
CA VAL A 45 -27.10 6.98 -13.11
C VAL A 45 -27.61 7.20 -11.69
N THR A 46 -26.76 7.71 -10.81
CA THR A 46 -27.16 7.97 -9.41
C THR A 46 -27.21 9.46 -9.10
N LEU A 47 -28.20 9.83 -8.29
CA LEU A 47 -28.52 11.18 -7.87
C LEU A 47 -28.70 11.23 -6.36
N ASN A 48 -28.42 12.39 -5.75
CA ASN A 48 -28.79 12.63 -4.37
C ASN A 48 -30.34 12.57 -4.21
N PRO A 49 -30.88 11.94 -3.15
CA PRO A 49 -32.32 11.88 -2.90
C PRO A 49 -33.02 13.24 -2.92
N GLU A 50 -32.40 14.30 -2.37
CA GLU A 50 -32.97 15.65 -2.38
C GLU A 50 -33.05 16.23 -3.79
N THR A 51 -32.07 15.91 -4.64
CA THR A 51 -32.08 16.30 -6.05
C THR A 51 -33.15 15.55 -6.83
N MET A 52 -33.37 14.27 -6.52
CA MET A 52 -34.48 13.49 -7.09
C MET A 52 -35.83 14.09 -6.70
N GLU A 53 -36.02 14.47 -5.44
CA GLU A 53 -37.25 15.11 -4.97
C GLU A 53 -37.50 16.44 -5.68
N LYS A 54 -36.46 17.28 -5.80
CA LYS A 54 -36.52 18.56 -6.54
C LYS A 54 -36.86 18.38 -8.01
N LEU A 55 -36.46 17.26 -8.63
CA LEU A 55 -36.75 16.90 -10.02
C LEU A 55 -38.02 16.07 -10.19
N GLN A 56 -38.71 15.73 -9.09
CA GLN A 56 -39.89 14.85 -9.07
C GLN A 56 -39.62 13.48 -9.71
N LEU A 57 -38.45 12.90 -9.37
CA LEU A 57 -38.02 11.58 -9.81
C LEU A 57 -38.14 10.57 -8.68
N PHE A 58 -38.58 9.35 -9.01
CA PHE A 58 -38.57 8.20 -8.11
C PHE A 58 -37.46 7.22 -8.48
N ARG A 59 -37.14 6.33 -7.53
CA ARG A 59 -36.15 5.28 -7.76
C ARG A 59 -36.64 4.34 -8.85
N GLY A 60 -35.85 4.19 -9.92
CA GLY A 60 -36.18 3.35 -11.07
C GLY A 60 -36.78 4.11 -12.25
N ASP A 61 -37.04 5.41 -12.13
CA ASP A 61 -37.57 6.20 -13.25
C ASP A 61 -36.57 6.29 -14.40
N THR A 62 -37.10 6.30 -15.63
CA THR A 62 -36.31 6.59 -16.83
C THR A 62 -36.16 8.08 -17.05
N ILE A 63 -34.92 8.51 -17.26
CA ILE A 63 -34.56 9.90 -17.47
C ILE A 63 -33.84 10.09 -18.80
N LEU A 64 -34.16 11.19 -19.47
CA LEU A 64 -33.45 11.66 -20.67
C LEU A 64 -32.36 12.64 -20.24
N ILE A 65 -31.11 12.31 -20.56
CA ILE A 65 -29.95 13.12 -20.25
C ILE A 65 -29.46 13.77 -21.54
N LYS A 66 -29.27 15.10 -21.55
CA LYS A 66 -28.72 15.83 -22.69
C LYS A 66 -27.33 16.35 -22.36
N GLY A 67 -26.38 16.05 -23.25
CA GLY A 67 -24.97 16.38 -23.13
C GLY A 67 -24.51 17.44 -24.13
N LYS A 68 -23.25 17.35 -24.55
CA LYS A 68 -22.65 18.25 -25.54
C LYS A 68 -22.89 17.74 -26.96
N LYS A 69 -22.51 18.54 -27.97
CA LYS A 69 -22.66 18.21 -29.41
C LYS A 69 -24.08 17.74 -29.81
N ARG A 70 -25.12 18.20 -29.09
CA ARG A 70 -26.53 17.79 -29.27
C ARG A 70 -26.76 16.27 -29.13
N ARG A 71 -25.93 15.59 -28.34
CA ARG A 71 -26.11 14.18 -27.97
C ARG A 71 -26.95 14.07 -26.69
N ASP A 72 -27.77 13.05 -26.65
CA ASP A 72 -28.62 12.69 -25.52
C ASP A 72 -28.74 11.16 -25.41
N THR A 73 -29.05 10.66 -24.22
CA THR A 73 -29.21 9.22 -23.94
C THR A 73 -30.28 9.02 -22.85
N ILE A 74 -30.74 7.77 -22.69
CA ILE A 74 -31.71 7.41 -21.65
C ILE A 74 -31.06 6.46 -20.65
N CYS A 75 -31.25 6.76 -19.37
CA CYS A 75 -30.78 5.93 -18.26
C CYS A 75 -31.89 5.79 -17.20
N ILE A 76 -31.73 4.81 -16.33
CA ILE A 76 -32.49 4.62 -15.11
C ILE A 76 -31.82 5.40 -13.99
N THR A 77 -32.60 6.12 -13.18
CA THR A 77 -32.07 6.84 -12.02
C THR A 77 -32.22 6.06 -10.72
N LEU A 78 -31.17 6.05 -9.90
CA LEU A 78 -31.18 5.53 -8.53
C LEU A 78 -30.74 6.62 -7.53
N ALA A 79 -31.13 6.43 -6.27
CA ALA A 79 -30.72 7.30 -5.17
C ALA A 79 -29.36 6.88 -4.61
N ASP A 80 -28.51 7.86 -4.27
CA ASP A 80 -27.21 7.68 -3.63
C ASP A 80 -26.96 8.83 -2.63
N ASP A 81 -26.97 8.51 -1.34
CA ASP A 81 -26.78 9.47 -0.24
C ASP A 81 -25.37 10.08 -0.21
N ALA A 82 -24.38 9.38 -0.79
CA ALA A 82 -23.00 9.85 -0.86
C ALA A 82 -22.74 10.77 -2.08
N CYS A 83 -23.74 11.01 -2.91
CA CYS A 83 -23.67 11.93 -4.04
C CYS A 83 -24.00 13.36 -3.60
N ASP A 84 -23.21 14.35 -4.01
CA ASP A 84 -23.51 15.76 -3.70
C ASP A 84 -24.73 16.26 -4.50
N GLU A 85 -25.57 17.11 -3.91
CA GLU A 85 -26.80 17.63 -4.54
C GLU A 85 -26.65 18.21 -5.97
N PRO A 86 -25.58 18.96 -6.35
CA PRO A 86 -25.47 19.50 -7.71
C PRO A 86 -24.86 18.51 -8.71
N LYS A 87 -24.69 17.23 -8.34
CA LYS A 87 -23.96 16.24 -9.14
C LYS A 87 -24.84 15.08 -9.62
N ILE A 88 -24.37 14.42 -10.67
CA ILE A 88 -24.91 13.18 -11.21
C ILE A 88 -23.77 12.22 -11.47
N ARG A 89 -23.85 11.00 -10.93
CA ARG A 89 -22.84 9.98 -11.13
C ARG A 89 -23.22 9.10 -12.31
N MET A 90 -22.31 8.96 -13.26
CA MET A 90 -22.52 8.15 -14.47
C MET A 90 -21.21 7.52 -14.95
N ASN A 91 -21.29 6.28 -15.44
CA ASN A 91 -20.12 5.53 -15.89
C ASN A 91 -19.55 6.07 -17.21
N LYS A 92 -18.37 5.58 -17.62
CA LYS A 92 -17.68 6.03 -18.83
C LYS A 92 -18.52 5.85 -20.11
N VAL A 93 -19.34 4.80 -20.20
CA VAL A 93 -20.21 4.54 -21.35
C VAL A 93 -21.22 5.68 -21.53
N VAL A 94 -21.94 6.05 -20.47
CA VAL A 94 -22.90 7.16 -20.49
C VAL A 94 -22.20 8.48 -20.82
N ARG A 95 -21.02 8.75 -20.21
CA ARG A 95 -20.22 9.96 -20.50
C ARG A 95 -19.83 10.05 -21.99
N SER A 96 -19.38 8.93 -22.56
CA SER A 96 -18.97 8.84 -23.96
C SER A 96 -20.13 9.11 -24.91
N ASN A 97 -21.30 8.47 -24.72
CA ASN A 97 -22.49 8.69 -25.55
C ASN A 97 -22.94 10.16 -25.54
N LEU A 98 -22.86 10.82 -24.38
CA LEU A 98 -23.20 12.23 -24.21
C LEU A 98 -22.11 13.21 -24.68
N ARG A 99 -20.93 12.70 -25.05
CA ARG A 99 -19.73 13.49 -25.38
C ARG A 99 -19.37 14.49 -24.28
N VAL A 100 -19.48 14.05 -23.03
CA VAL A 100 -19.14 14.82 -21.83
C VAL A 100 -18.02 14.13 -21.06
N ARG A 101 -17.40 14.87 -20.15
CA ARG A 101 -16.34 14.40 -19.26
C ARG A 101 -16.69 14.76 -17.81
N LEU A 102 -15.95 14.24 -16.83
CA LEU A 102 -16.16 14.61 -15.42
C LEU A 102 -16.10 16.15 -15.24
N GLY A 103 -16.98 16.70 -14.39
CA GLY A 103 -17.09 18.14 -14.16
C GLY A 103 -17.90 18.92 -15.22
N ASP A 104 -18.28 18.32 -16.34
CA ASP A 104 -19.16 18.97 -17.32
C ASP A 104 -20.59 19.11 -16.79
N VAL A 105 -21.33 20.09 -17.32
CA VAL A 105 -22.73 20.32 -16.96
C VAL A 105 -23.65 19.69 -18.01
N ILE A 106 -24.56 18.83 -17.55
CA ILE A 106 -25.60 18.17 -18.35
C ILE A 106 -26.99 18.62 -17.90
N SER A 107 -28.02 18.33 -18.70
CA SER A 107 -29.42 18.55 -18.30
C SER A 107 -30.22 17.26 -18.23
N VAL A 108 -30.93 17.05 -17.13
CA VAL A 108 -31.75 15.86 -16.87
C VAL A 108 -33.24 16.17 -17.04
N HIS A 109 -33.98 15.27 -17.66
CA HIS A 109 -35.43 15.40 -17.83
C HIS A 109 -36.12 14.08 -17.51
N HIS A 110 -37.17 14.12 -16.69
CA HIS A 110 -38.01 12.95 -16.43
C HIS A 110 -38.69 12.49 -17.74
N ARG A 111 -38.69 11.18 -18.00
CA ARG A 111 -39.30 10.59 -19.18
C ARG A 111 -40.01 9.28 -18.81
N PRO A 112 -41.25 9.33 -18.30
CA PRO A 112 -42.00 8.14 -17.92
C PRO A 112 -42.57 7.35 -19.11
N ASP A 113 -42.72 8.01 -20.27
CA ASP A 113 -43.42 7.44 -21.43
C ASP A 113 -42.54 6.55 -22.34
N VAL A 114 -41.47 5.97 -21.81
CA VAL A 114 -40.58 5.10 -22.61
C VAL A 114 -41.26 3.74 -22.81
N LYS A 115 -41.56 3.43 -24.08
CA LYS A 115 -42.26 2.20 -24.45
C LYS A 115 -41.29 1.02 -24.50
N TYR A 116 -41.82 -0.19 -24.32
CA TYR A 116 -41.09 -1.42 -24.61
C TYR A 116 -40.78 -1.53 -26.10
N GLY A 117 -39.57 -1.99 -26.40
CA GLY A 117 -39.10 -2.24 -27.75
C GLY A 117 -39.82 -3.44 -28.35
N LYS A 118 -40.20 -3.33 -29.62
CA LYS A 118 -40.58 -4.47 -30.45
C LYS A 118 -39.33 -5.09 -31.08
N ARG A 119 -38.46 -4.25 -31.62
CA ARG A 119 -37.25 -4.64 -32.33
C ARG A 119 -36.09 -3.72 -32.02
N VAL A 120 -34.90 -4.28 -31.82
CA VAL A 120 -33.65 -3.52 -31.67
C VAL A 120 -32.57 -4.15 -32.55
N HIS A 121 -31.94 -3.35 -33.41
CA HIS A 121 -30.82 -3.78 -34.24
C HIS A 121 -29.51 -3.28 -33.64
N ILE A 122 -28.62 -4.22 -33.33
CA ILE A 122 -27.38 -3.98 -32.60
C ILE A 122 -26.25 -4.64 -33.38
N LEU A 123 -25.18 -3.90 -33.66
CA LEU A 123 -24.01 -4.45 -34.35
C LEU A 123 -22.75 -4.25 -33.50
N PRO A 124 -21.80 -5.21 -33.51
CA PRO A 124 -20.52 -5.04 -32.85
C PRO A 124 -19.64 -4.02 -33.59
N VAL A 125 -18.69 -3.43 -32.87
CA VAL A 125 -17.61 -2.62 -33.46
C VAL A 125 -16.47 -3.55 -33.89
N ASP A 126 -15.99 -3.37 -35.12
CA ASP A 126 -15.02 -4.27 -35.78
C ASP A 126 -13.74 -4.48 -34.95
N ASP A 127 -13.20 -3.42 -34.39
CA ASP A 127 -11.95 -3.41 -33.62
C ASP A 127 -12.04 -4.09 -32.23
N THR A 128 -13.24 -4.52 -31.82
CA THR A 128 -13.48 -5.22 -30.54
C THR A 128 -13.80 -6.70 -30.67
N ILE A 129 -13.98 -7.20 -31.90
CA ILE A 129 -14.34 -8.59 -32.19
C ILE A 129 -13.23 -9.38 -32.90
N GLU A 130 -12.05 -8.79 -33.08
CA GLU A 130 -10.91 -9.49 -33.67
C GLU A 130 -10.57 -10.77 -32.88
N GLY A 131 -10.61 -11.91 -33.58
CA GLY A 131 -10.35 -13.24 -33.02
C GLY A 131 -11.50 -13.85 -32.21
N ILE A 132 -12.72 -13.30 -32.26
CA ILE A 132 -13.92 -13.90 -31.68
C ILE A 132 -14.75 -14.54 -32.79
N THR A 133 -15.09 -15.82 -32.65
CA THR A 133 -16.00 -16.54 -33.55
C THR A 133 -17.21 -17.08 -32.75
N GLY A 134 -18.30 -17.37 -33.44
CA GLY A 134 -19.53 -17.90 -32.82
C GLY A 134 -20.67 -16.87 -32.66
N ASN A 135 -21.74 -17.29 -31.97
CA ASN A 135 -22.95 -16.48 -31.82
C ASN A 135 -22.79 -15.39 -30.75
N LEU A 136 -22.43 -14.17 -31.17
CA LEU A 136 -22.31 -12.99 -30.30
C LEU A 136 -23.61 -12.68 -29.51
N PHE A 137 -24.76 -13.05 -30.07
CA PHE A 137 -26.05 -12.84 -29.41
C PHE A 137 -26.15 -13.67 -28.12
N ASP A 138 -25.92 -14.98 -28.18
CA ASP A 138 -26.03 -15.85 -27.01
C ASP A 138 -24.90 -15.61 -26.00
N ALA A 139 -23.70 -15.30 -26.49
CA ALA A 139 -22.54 -15.09 -25.62
C ALA A 139 -22.56 -13.75 -24.86
N TYR A 140 -23.03 -12.67 -25.48
CA TYR A 140 -22.94 -11.32 -24.91
C TYR A 140 -24.32 -10.66 -24.74
N LEU A 141 -25.11 -10.52 -25.81
CA LEU A 141 -26.32 -9.71 -25.78
C LEU A 141 -27.43 -10.31 -24.91
N LYS A 142 -27.64 -11.62 -25.01
CA LYS A 142 -28.69 -12.32 -24.28
C LYS A 142 -28.50 -12.24 -22.76
N PRO A 143 -27.32 -12.59 -22.18
CA PRO A 143 -27.06 -12.35 -20.75
C PRO A 143 -27.19 -10.89 -20.34
N TYR A 144 -26.80 -9.95 -21.22
CA TYR A 144 -26.81 -8.52 -20.91
C TYR A 144 -28.23 -7.94 -20.78
N PHE A 145 -29.18 -8.40 -21.60
CA PHE A 145 -30.57 -7.93 -21.60
C PHE A 145 -31.53 -8.81 -20.80
N LEU A 146 -31.12 -10.00 -20.37
CA LEU A 146 -31.96 -10.94 -19.63
C LEU A 146 -32.54 -10.31 -18.37
N GLU A 147 -33.87 -10.13 -18.35
CA GLU A 147 -34.65 -9.56 -17.23
C GLU A 147 -34.17 -8.19 -16.71
N ALA A 148 -33.34 -7.48 -17.48
CA ALA A 148 -32.69 -6.26 -17.03
C ALA A 148 -33.48 -4.98 -17.35
N TYR A 149 -34.49 -5.06 -18.23
CA TYR A 149 -35.34 -3.93 -18.66
C TYR A 149 -34.53 -2.66 -19.01
N ARG A 150 -33.43 -2.84 -19.75
CA ARG A 150 -32.47 -1.76 -20.03
C ARG A 150 -33.02 -0.78 -21.06
N PRO A 151 -33.03 0.54 -20.80
CA PRO A 151 -33.29 1.53 -21.84
C PRO A 151 -32.12 1.59 -22.82
N VAL A 152 -32.45 1.66 -24.11
CA VAL A 152 -31.49 1.84 -25.21
C VAL A 152 -31.96 2.95 -26.14
N ARG A 153 -31.00 3.65 -26.76
CA ARG A 153 -31.27 4.71 -27.73
C ARG A 153 -30.50 4.46 -29.03
N LYS A 154 -31.13 4.80 -30.15
CA LYS A 154 -30.50 4.74 -31.48
C LYS A 154 -29.22 5.58 -31.50
N GLY A 155 -28.12 4.96 -31.90
CA GLY A 155 -26.79 5.55 -32.02
C GLY A 155 -25.91 5.47 -30.77
N ASP A 156 -26.41 4.93 -29.65
CA ASP A 156 -25.61 4.75 -28.45
C ASP A 156 -24.67 3.55 -28.59
N LEU A 157 -23.49 3.68 -27.99
CA LEU A 157 -22.53 2.61 -27.79
C LEU A 157 -22.66 2.06 -26.36
N PHE A 158 -22.53 0.76 -26.19
CA PHE A 158 -22.45 0.14 -24.89
C PHE A 158 -21.44 -1.01 -24.88
N LEU A 159 -20.86 -1.25 -23.70
CA LEU A 159 -19.80 -2.24 -23.51
C LEU A 159 -20.37 -3.46 -22.80
N VAL A 160 -20.26 -4.63 -23.41
CA VAL A 160 -20.64 -5.91 -22.77
C VAL A 160 -19.38 -6.71 -22.47
N ARG A 161 -19.33 -7.34 -21.30
CA ARG A 161 -18.20 -8.16 -20.87
C ARG A 161 -18.63 -9.62 -20.77
N GLY A 162 -17.79 -10.52 -21.27
CA GLY A 162 -18.04 -11.96 -21.34
C GLY A 162 -16.81 -12.69 -21.85
N GLY A 163 -16.60 -13.95 -21.44
CA GLY A 163 -15.51 -14.80 -21.95
C GLY A 163 -14.10 -14.20 -21.83
N MET A 164 -13.77 -13.54 -20.72
CA MET A 164 -12.48 -12.85 -20.50
C MET A 164 -12.17 -11.67 -21.45
N ARG A 165 -13.15 -11.22 -22.25
CA ARG A 165 -13.03 -10.09 -23.18
C ARG A 165 -14.17 -9.08 -22.99
N SER A 166 -14.06 -7.93 -23.65
CA SER A 166 -15.10 -6.91 -23.66
C SER A 166 -15.36 -6.51 -25.11
N VAL A 167 -16.63 -6.49 -25.50
CA VAL A 167 -17.07 -6.18 -26.87
C VAL A 167 -17.93 -4.92 -26.83
N GLU A 168 -17.65 -3.99 -27.74
CA GLU A 168 -18.45 -2.79 -27.91
C GLU A 168 -19.56 -3.04 -28.93
N PHE A 169 -20.78 -2.64 -28.59
CA PHE A 169 -21.95 -2.75 -29.44
C PHE A 169 -22.56 -1.38 -29.69
N LYS A 170 -23.02 -1.16 -30.93
CA LYS A 170 -23.73 0.05 -31.34
C LYS A 170 -25.18 -0.27 -31.63
N VAL A 171 -26.08 0.51 -31.05
CA VAL A 171 -27.51 0.44 -31.36
C VAL A 171 -27.74 1.14 -32.70
N ILE A 172 -28.00 0.38 -33.75
CA ILE A 172 -28.23 0.90 -35.11
C ILE A 172 -29.65 1.43 -35.24
N GLU A 173 -30.62 0.69 -34.72
CA GLU A 173 -32.03 1.00 -34.86
C GLU A 173 -32.86 0.47 -33.69
N THR A 174 -33.95 1.16 -33.39
CA THR A 174 -34.93 0.82 -32.35
C THR A 174 -36.34 1.01 -32.90
N ASP A 175 -37.24 0.08 -32.58
CA ASP A 175 -38.70 0.21 -32.77
C ASP A 175 -39.39 0.08 -31.41
N PRO A 176 -40.02 1.14 -30.88
CA PRO A 176 -40.21 2.46 -31.49
C PRO A 176 -38.93 3.33 -31.51
N ALA A 177 -38.80 4.15 -32.56
CA ALA A 177 -37.77 5.19 -32.61
C ALA A 177 -38.08 6.36 -31.66
N GLU A 178 -37.12 7.07 -31.06
CA GLU A 178 -35.66 6.95 -31.17
C GLU A 178 -35.01 6.11 -30.05
N TYR A 179 -35.81 5.67 -29.07
CA TYR A 179 -35.38 4.93 -27.88
C TYR A 179 -36.50 4.04 -27.35
N CYS A 180 -36.14 2.94 -26.69
CA CYS A 180 -37.09 2.00 -26.10
C CYS A 180 -36.46 1.26 -24.91
N VAL A 181 -37.28 0.59 -24.11
CA VAL A 181 -36.81 -0.35 -23.08
C VAL A 181 -36.80 -1.75 -23.66
N VAL A 182 -35.65 -2.44 -23.57
CA VAL A 182 -35.53 -3.83 -23.99
C VAL A 182 -36.19 -4.73 -22.94
N ALA A 183 -37.34 -5.28 -23.28
CA ALA A 183 -38.11 -6.21 -22.46
C ALA A 183 -37.86 -7.67 -22.92
N PRO A 184 -38.26 -8.69 -22.15
CA PRO A 184 -38.11 -10.09 -22.57
C PRO A 184 -38.75 -10.43 -23.94
N ASP A 185 -39.80 -9.70 -24.32
CA ASP A 185 -40.51 -9.88 -25.60
C ASP A 185 -39.88 -9.10 -26.78
N THR A 186 -38.83 -8.32 -26.54
CA THR A 186 -38.18 -7.50 -27.58
C THR A 186 -37.29 -8.37 -28.48
N GLU A 187 -37.52 -8.34 -29.79
CA GLU A 187 -36.66 -9.03 -30.77
C GLU A 187 -35.34 -8.27 -30.95
N ILE A 188 -34.20 -8.93 -30.71
CA ILE A 188 -32.86 -8.35 -30.87
C ILE A 188 -32.21 -8.94 -32.12
N PHE A 189 -31.86 -8.09 -33.07
CA PHE A 189 -31.15 -8.46 -34.29
C PHE A 189 -29.66 -8.12 -34.15
N CYS A 190 -28.79 -9.10 -34.40
CA CYS A 190 -27.34 -8.95 -34.36
C CYS A 190 -26.64 -9.31 -35.70
N GLU A 191 -27.42 -9.50 -36.76
CA GLU A 191 -26.91 -9.85 -38.09
C GLU A 191 -26.52 -8.58 -38.88
N GLY A 192 -25.34 -8.59 -39.49
CA GLY A 192 -24.82 -7.51 -40.32
C GLY A 192 -23.29 -7.42 -40.30
N GLU A 193 -22.74 -6.53 -41.14
CA GLU A 193 -21.31 -6.21 -41.09
C GLU A 193 -20.98 -5.38 -39.83
N PRO A 194 -19.87 -5.69 -39.13
CA PRO A 194 -19.40 -4.91 -38.00
C PRO A 194 -19.21 -3.43 -38.34
N VAL A 195 -19.51 -2.56 -37.38
CA VAL A 195 -19.45 -1.11 -37.57
C VAL A 195 -18.00 -0.63 -37.45
N ARG A 196 -17.55 0.19 -38.40
CA ARG A 196 -16.27 0.91 -38.31
C ARG A 196 -16.38 2.13 -37.40
N ARG A 197 -15.35 2.37 -36.60
CA ARG A 197 -15.25 3.52 -35.68
C ARG A 197 -14.90 4.79 -36.45
N GLU A 198 -15.83 5.74 -36.56
CA GLU A 198 -15.65 6.93 -37.43
C GLU A 198 -15.16 8.20 -36.69
N ASP A 199 -15.32 8.33 -35.36
CA ASP A 199 -14.87 9.51 -34.55
C ASP A 199 -15.11 9.31 -33.02
N GLU A 200 -15.22 8.07 -32.55
CA GLU A 200 -15.66 7.76 -31.18
C GLU A 200 -14.49 7.26 -30.34
N ASP A 201 -14.23 7.88 -29.19
CA ASP A 201 -13.16 7.44 -28.28
C ASP A 201 -13.35 5.97 -27.90
N ARG A 202 -12.25 5.24 -27.81
CA ARG A 202 -12.22 3.84 -27.41
C ARG A 202 -12.67 3.69 -25.96
N LEU A 203 -13.73 2.89 -25.70
CA LEU A 203 -14.24 2.74 -24.34
C LEU A 203 -13.25 1.96 -23.46
N ASP A 204 -12.34 1.19 -24.07
CA ASP A 204 -11.23 0.46 -23.45
C ASP A 204 -10.00 1.32 -23.11
N GLU A 205 -9.98 2.62 -23.47
CA GLU A 205 -8.89 3.51 -23.04
C GLU A 205 -8.82 3.65 -21.51
N VAL A 206 -7.61 3.75 -20.97
CA VAL A 206 -7.40 3.90 -19.52
C VAL A 206 -8.07 5.17 -19.01
N GLY A 207 -8.92 5.04 -17.99
CA GLY A 207 -9.57 6.13 -17.26
C GLY A 207 -9.33 6.07 -15.75
N TYR A 208 -10.01 6.93 -14.98
CA TYR A 208 -9.93 6.87 -13.50
C TYR A 208 -10.54 5.58 -12.93
N ASP A 209 -11.53 5.02 -13.63
CA ASP A 209 -12.18 3.76 -13.28
C ASP A 209 -11.19 2.56 -13.33
N ASP A 210 -10.02 2.73 -13.96
CA ASP A 210 -8.94 1.73 -14.07
C ASP A 210 -7.79 1.97 -13.07
N VAL A 211 -7.92 2.96 -12.17
CA VAL A 211 -6.90 3.32 -11.16
C VAL A 211 -7.44 2.99 -9.76
N GLY A 212 -6.85 1.98 -9.11
CA GLY A 212 -7.23 1.57 -7.74
C GLY A 212 -6.21 1.99 -6.67
N GLY A 213 -6.67 2.20 -5.43
CA GLY A 213 -5.83 2.30 -4.23
C GLY A 213 -5.07 3.61 -4.01
N VAL A 214 -5.32 4.63 -4.83
CA VAL A 214 -4.63 5.94 -4.77
C VAL A 214 -5.61 7.12 -4.72
N ARG A 215 -6.75 6.97 -4.04
CA ARG A 215 -7.83 7.98 -4.02
C ARG A 215 -7.37 9.37 -3.59
N LYS A 216 -6.56 9.47 -2.53
CA LYS A 216 -6.07 10.76 -2.00
C LYS A 216 -5.14 11.46 -2.99
N GLN A 217 -4.22 10.70 -3.56
CA GLN A 217 -3.28 11.17 -4.58
C GLN A 217 -4.03 11.60 -5.83
N MET A 218 -5.07 10.83 -6.22
CA MET A 218 -5.88 11.16 -7.39
C MET A 218 -6.68 12.43 -7.21
N ALA A 219 -7.25 12.68 -6.03
CA ALA A 219 -7.90 13.96 -5.73
C ALA A 219 -6.93 15.16 -5.89
N GLN A 220 -5.69 15.03 -5.42
CA GLN A 220 -4.67 16.07 -5.60
C GLN A 220 -4.29 16.27 -7.07
N ILE A 221 -4.12 15.18 -7.83
CA ILE A 221 -3.78 15.26 -9.26
C ILE A 221 -4.92 15.90 -10.04
N ARG A 222 -6.18 15.54 -9.75
CA ARG A 222 -7.36 16.19 -10.34
C ARG A 222 -7.37 17.68 -10.06
N GLU A 223 -7.15 18.11 -8.82
CA GLU A 223 -7.08 19.54 -8.50
C GLU A 223 -5.96 20.27 -9.27
N LEU A 224 -4.77 19.68 -9.31
CA LEU A 224 -3.59 20.31 -9.92
C LEU A 224 -3.61 20.32 -11.45
N VAL A 225 -4.27 19.33 -12.08
CA VAL A 225 -4.26 19.13 -13.53
C VAL A 225 -5.60 19.49 -14.18
N GLU A 226 -6.72 19.04 -13.62
CA GLU A 226 -8.05 19.23 -14.21
C GLU A 226 -8.46 20.70 -14.17
N LEU A 227 -8.27 21.40 -13.04
CA LEU A 227 -8.67 22.80 -12.91
C LEU A 227 -7.98 23.74 -13.92
N PRO A 228 -6.64 23.70 -14.10
CA PRO A 228 -5.98 24.56 -15.10
C PRO A 228 -6.36 24.24 -16.55
N LEU A 229 -6.60 22.97 -16.87
CA LEU A 229 -6.92 22.54 -18.24
C LEU A 229 -8.40 22.81 -18.59
N ARG A 230 -9.33 22.57 -17.66
CA ARG A 230 -10.78 22.77 -17.87
C ARG A 230 -11.22 24.21 -17.71
N HIS A 231 -10.63 24.93 -16.75
CA HIS A 231 -11.06 26.28 -16.40
C HIS A 231 -9.89 27.30 -16.38
N PRO A 232 -9.19 27.52 -17.51
CA PRO A 232 -8.05 28.44 -17.51
C PRO A 232 -8.38 29.89 -17.13
N GLN A 233 -9.64 30.30 -17.34
CA GLN A 233 -10.12 31.64 -16.98
C GLN A 233 -10.09 31.90 -15.47
N LEU A 234 -10.28 30.88 -14.62
CA LEU A 234 -10.23 31.03 -13.17
C LEU A 234 -8.85 31.52 -12.71
N PHE A 235 -7.78 30.88 -13.20
CA PHE A 235 -6.40 31.26 -12.90
C PHE A 235 -6.05 32.64 -13.44
N LYS A 236 -6.55 32.99 -14.63
CA LYS A 236 -6.36 34.32 -15.21
C LYS A 236 -7.01 35.43 -14.37
N SER A 237 -8.22 35.20 -13.87
CA SER A 237 -8.97 36.18 -13.07
C SER A 237 -8.44 36.31 -11.64
N ILE A 238 -8.00 35.20 -11.04
CA ILE A 238 -7.43 35.18 -9.67
C ILE A 238 -5.99 35.74 -9.66
N GLY A 239 -5.30 35.73 -10.81
CA GLY A 239 -3.92 36.20 -10.92
C GLY A 239 -2.89 35.23 -10.36
N VAL A 240 -3.28 33.97 -10.10
CA VAL A 240 -2.41 32.90 -9.63
C VAL A 240 -1.93 32.08 -10.83
N LYS A 241 -0.63 31.77 -10.86
CA LYS A 241 -0.05 30.91 -11.88
C LYS A 241 -0.40 29.45 -11.56
N PRO A 242 -0.92 28.68 -12.52
CA PRO A 242 -1.12 27.25 -12.31
C PRO A 242 0.23 26.53 -12.12
N PRO A 243 0.24 25.37 -11.45
CA PRO A 243 1.45 24.55 -11.35
C PRO A 243 1.90 24.13 -12.75
N LYS A 244 3.22 24.15 -12.98
CA LYS A 244 3.79 23.78 -14.29
C LYS A 244 4.26 22.34 -14.33
N GLY A 245 4.71 21.81 -13.20
CA GLY A 245 5.32 20.50 -13.12
C GLY A 245 4.87 19.72 -11.88
N ILE A 246 4.47 18.47 -12.09
CA ILE A 246 4.12 17.53 -11.02
C ILE A 246 5.12 16.37 -11.08
N LEU A 247 5.76 16.04 -9.96
CA LEU A 247 6.63 14.89 -9.84
C LEU A 247 5.91 13.77 -9.08
N LEU A 248 5.61 12.68 -9.77
CA LEU A 248 5.12 11.44 -9.19
C LEU A 248 6.31 10.59 -8.76
N TYR A 249 6.36 10.18 -7.50
CA TYR A 249 7.38 9.27 -7.01
C TYR A 249 6.77 8.12 -6.22
N GLY A 250 7.49 7.01 -6.12
CA GLY A 250 7.03 5.82 -5.41
C GLY A 250 7.65 4.54 -5.99
N PRO A 251 7.41 3.36 -5.41
CA PRO A 251 8.03 2.12 -5.87
C PRO A 251 7.68 1.78 -7.34
N PRO A 252 8.52 1.00 -8.03
CA PRO A 252 8.19 0.51 -9.37
C PRO A 252 6.89 -0.31 -9.32
N GLY A 253 6.06 -0.19 -10.36
CA GLY A 253 4.78 -0.91 -10.43
C GLY A 253 3.62 -0.29 -9.62
N SER A 254 3.80 0.88 -8.98
CA SER A 254 2.73 1.58 -8.27
C SER A 254 1.71 2.30 -9.17
N GLY A 255 1.89 2.26 -10.51
CA GLY A 255 0.93 2.81 -11.47
C GLY A 255 1.15 4.27 -11.87
N LYS A 256 2.32 4.86 -11.63
CA LYS A 256 2.65 6.26 -12.01
C LYS A 256 2.32 6.59 -13.48
N THR A 257 2.74 5.73 -14.41
CA THR A 257 2.48 5.88 -15.86
C THR A 257 1.01 5.70 -16.20
N LEU A 258 0.33 4.77 -15.53
CA LEU A 258 -1.10 4.52 -15.71
C LEU A 258 -1.94 5.73 -15.26
N ILE A 259 -1.61 6.31 -14.11
CA ILE A 259 -2.23 7.53 -13.58
C ILE A 259 -2.11 8.70 -14.55
N ALA A 260 -0.91 8.97 -15.07
CA ALA A 260 -0.71 10.10 -15.98
C ALA A 260 -1.53 9.95 -17.28
N ARG A 261 -1.63 8.73 -17.81
CA ARG A 261 -2.44 8.42 -18.98
C ARG A 261 -3.93 8.57 -18.70
N ALA A 262 -4.42 8.06 -17.56
CA ALA A 262 -5.81 8.18 -17.12
C ALA A 262 -6.25 9.65 -17.04
N VAL A 263 -5.41 10.51 -16.44
CA VAL A 263 -5.68 11.95 -16.32
C VAL A 263 -5.77 12.63 -17.68
N ALA A 264 -4.89 12.28 -18.61
CA ALA A 264 -4.91 12.87 -19.95
C ALA A 264 -6.18 12.50 -20.72
N ASN A 265 -6.55 11.22 -20.71
CA ASN A 265 -7.75 10.71 -21.37
C ASN A 265 -9.04 11.33 -20.80
N GLU A 266 -9.15 11.42 -19.46
CA GLU A 266 -10.35 11.97 -18.82
C GLU A 266 -10.45 13.50 -18.97
N THR A 267 -9.31 14.21 -18.98
CA THR A 267 -9.28 15.64 -19.27
C THR A 267 -9.50 15.95 -20.76
N GLY A 268 -9.20 15.00 -21.64
CA GLY A 268 -9.20 15.17 -23.10
C GLY A 268 -8.02 16.02 -23.59
N ALA A 269 -6.94 16.06 -22.82
CA ALA A 269 -5.72 16.77 -23.17
C ALA A 269 -4.81 15.88 -24.05
N PHE A 270 -4.09 16.50 -24.99
CA PHE A 270 -3.12 15.78 -25.80
C PHE A 270 -2.01 15.21 -24.91
N PHE A 271 -1.74 13.89 -25.00
CA PHE A 271 -0.77 13.20 -24.17
C PHE A 271 0.51 12.89 -24.95
N PHE A 272 1.64 13.45 -24.51
CA PHE A 272 2.96 13.18 -25.10
C PHE A 272 3.86 12.48 -24.08
N CYS A 273 4.23 11.23 -24.36
CA CYS A 273 5.07 10.42 -23.47
C CYS A 273 6.53 10.47 -23.90
N ILE A 274 7.43 10.72 -22.95
CA ILE A 274 8.88 10.73 -23.10
C ILE A 274 9.43 9.66 -22.16
N ASN A 275 10.09 8.64 -22.71
CA ASN A 275 10.73 7.60 -21.92
C ASN A 275 12.21 7.94 -21.68
N GLY A 276 12.63 7.99 -20.41
CA GLY A 276 13.97 8.44 -20.01
C GLY A 276 15.12 7.73 -20.72
N PRO A 277 15.23 6.39 -20.62
CA PRO A 277 16.20 5.59 -21.36
C PRO A 277 16.19 5.82 -22.88
N GLU A 278 15.02 6.03 -23.50
CA GLU A 278 14.93 6.23 -24.94
C GLU A 278 15.63 7.52 -25.38
N ILE A 279 15.49 8.59 -24.59
CA ILE A 279 16.18 9.86 -24.85
C ILE A 279 17.69 9.72 -24.66
N MET A 280 18.15 8.96 -23.66
CA MET A 280 19.58 8.80 -23.36
C MET A 280 20.31 7.88 -24.35
N SER A 281 19.60 6.94 -24.99
CA SER A 281 20.18 5.97 -25.93
C SER A 281 20.57 6.55 -27.30
N LYS A 282 20.13 7.77 -27.63
CA LYS A 282 20.34 8.41 -28.94
C LYS A 282 21.66 9.20 -28.98
N LEU A 283 22.17 9.46 -30.19
CA LEU A 283 23.45 10.14 -30.40
C LEU A 283 23.44 11.54 -29.77
N ALA A 284 24.61 11.99 -29.29
CA ALA A 284 24.78 13.30 -28.65
C ALA A 284 24.25 14.44 -29.55
N GLY A 285 23.27 15.21 -29.05
CA GLY A 285 22.56 16.28 -29.76
C GLY A 285 21.18 15.88 -30.30
N GLU A 286 20.96 14.60 -30.64
CA GLU A 286 19.65 14.09 -31.03
C GLU A 286 18.69 14.05 -29.84
N SER A 287 19.20 13.65 -28.65
CA SER A 287 18.46 13.68 -27.38
C SER A 287 17.92 15.08 -27.05
N GLU A 288 18.73 16.11 -27.23
CA GLU A 288 18.33 17.52 -27.00
C GLU A 288 17.29 17.99 -28.03
N SER A 289 17.49 17.61 -29.31
CA SER A 289 16.55 17.93 -30.39
C SER A 289 15.18 17.28 -30.14
N ASN A 290 15.17 16.02 -29.71
CA ASN A 290 13.94 15.28 -29.42
C ASN A 290 13.20 15.87 -28.22
N LEU A 291 13.89 16.24 -27.14
CA LEU A 291 13.28 16.97 -26.02
C LEU A 291 12.66 18.29 -26.48
N ARG A 292 13.35 19.06 -27.34
CA ARG A 292 12.82 20.33 -27.86
C ARG A 292 11.58 20.10 -28.72
N LYS A 293 11.61 19.14 -29.64
CA LYS A 293 10.48 18.77 -30.50
C LYS A 293 9.26 18.34 -29.68
N ALA A 294 9.47 17.53 -28.64
CA ALA A 294 8.39 17.07 -27.77
C ALA A 294 7.67 18.25 -27.09
N PHE A 295 8.41 19.22 -26.55
CA PHE A 295 7.82 20.42 -25.93
C PHE A 295 7.12 21.32 -26.95
N GLU A 296 7.71 21.50 -28.14
CA GLU A 296 7.09 22.30 -29.22
C GLU A 296 5.80 21.65 -29.76
N GLU A 297 5.76 20.33 -29.89
CA GLU A 297 4.58 19.59 -30.34
C GLU A 297 3.46 19.63 -29.29
N ALA A 298 3.80 19.46 -28.01
CA ALA A 298 2.85 19.61 -26.92
C ALA A 298 2.26 21.04 -26.85
N GLU A 299 3.06 22.09 -27.08
CA GLU A 299 2.57 23.47 -27.11
C GLU A 299 1.64 23.73 -28.31
N LYS A 300 1.89 23.11 -29.46
CA LYS A 300 1.00 23.20 -30.64
C LYS A 300 -0.36 22.53 -30.44
N ASN A 301 -0.39 21.43 -29.69
CA ASN A 301 -1.59 20.63 -29.42
C ASN A 301 -2.25 20.96 -28.07
N ALA A 302 -1.97 22.13 -27.48
CA ALA A 302 -2.52 22.54 -26.20
C ALA A 302 -4.07 22.62 -26.23
N PRO A 303 -4.78 22.20 -25.16
CA PRO A 303 -4.29 21.74 -23.85
C PRO A 303 -3.60 20.36 -23.91
N SER A 304 -2.43 20.24 -23.27
CA SER A 304 -1.61 19.02 -23.35
C SER A 304 -0.87 18.67 -22.05
N ILE A 305 -0.50 17.40 -21.93
CA ILE A 305 0.28 16.83 -20.82
C ILE A 305 1.53 16.19 -21.42
N ILE A 306 2.70 16.66 -21.00
CA ILE A 306 3.99 16.02 -21.27
C ILE A 306 4.29 15.09 -20.10
N PHE A 307 4.34 13.79 -20.33
CA PHE A 307 4.72 12.81 -19.32
C PHE A 307 6.16 12.34 -19.55
N ILE A 308 7.02 12.50 -18.55
CA ILE A 308 8.42 12.05 -18.57
C ILE A 308 8.55 10.87 -17.61
N ASP A 309 8.62 9.67 -18.17
CA ASP A 309 8.86 8.45 -17.39
C ASP A 309 10.35 8.28 -17.11
N GLU A 310 10.67 7.68 -15.96
CA GLU A 310 12.04 7.48 -15.48
C GLU A 310 12.92 8.74 -15.60
N ILE A 311 12.41 9.87 -15.09
CA ILE A 311 13.10 11.15 -15.20
C ILE A 311 14.49 11.15 -14.53
N ASP A 312 14.74 10.25 -13.58
CA ASP A 312 16.05 10.04 -12.97
C ASP A 312 17.11 9.52 -13.95
N SER A 313 16.70 8.90 -15.05
CA SER A 313 17.60 8.51 -16.15
C SER A 313 18.02 9.72 -17.00
N ILE A 314 17.15 10.72 -17.17
CA ILE A 314 17.44 11.93 -17.95
C ILE A 314 18.20 12.96 -17.10
N ALA A 315 17.80 13.11 -15.82
CA ALA A 315 18.26 14.19 -14.96
C ALA A 315 18.74 13.70 -13.58
N PRO A 316 19.79 12.87 -13.53
CA PRO A 316 20.41 12.48 -12.28
C PRO A 316 21.16 13.67 -11.64
N LYS A 317 21.49 13.54 -10.35
CA LYS A 317 22.37 14.48 -9.63
C LYS A 317 23.70 14.67 -10.37
N ARG A 318 24.08 15.93 -10.57
CA ARG A 318 25.31 16.35 -11.28
C ARG A 318 26.60 15.69 -10.79
N GLU A 319 26.65 15.38 -9.49
CA GLU A 319 27.79 14.70 -8.85
C GLU A 319 27.97 13.25 -9.34
N LYS A 320 26.85 12.58 -9.67
CA LYS A 320 26.85 11.21 -10.22
C LYS A 320 26.97 11.18 -11.75
N THR A 321 26.86 12.33 -12.40
CA THR A 321 26.90 12.47 -13.86
C THR A 321 28.35 12.56 -14.34
N HIS A 322 28.86 11.48 -14.93
CA HIS A 322 30.24 11.39 -15.43
C HIS A 322 30.39 11.95 -16.86
N GLY A 323 29.31 12.14 -17.62
CA GLY A 323 29.33 12.63 -19.01
C GLY A 323 28.94 14.11 -19.19
N GLU A 324 29.64 14.82 -20.08
CA GLU A 324 29.26 16.20 -20.48
C GLU A 324 27.93 16.23 -21.25
N VAL A 325 27.64 15.20 -22.05
CA VAL A 325 26.39 15.06 -22.81
C VAL A 325 25.18 14.98 -21.87
N GLU A 326 25.28 14.17 -20.82
CA GLU A 326 24.22 14.02 -19.82
C GLU A 326 23.94 15.36 -19.11
N ARG A 327 24.99 16.10 -18.72
CA ARG A 327 24.84 17.43 -18.11
C ARG A 327 24.16 18.44 -19.04
N ARG A 328 24.40 18.36 -20.35
CA ARG A 328 23.72 19.19 -21.34
C ARG A 328 22.25 18.84 -21.47
N ILE A 329 21.90 17.55 -21.48
CA ILE A 329 20.51 17.09 -21.50
C ILE A 329 19.75 17.60 -20.27
N VAL A 330 20.33 17.49 -19.05
CA VAL A 330 19.74 18.08 -17.83
C VAL A 330 19.52 19.57 -18.01
N SER A 331 20.53 20.31 -18.47
CA SER A 331 20.45 21.76 -18.66
C SER A 331 19.41 22.16 -19.69
N GLN A 332 19.26 21.37 -20.76
CA GLN A 332 18.25 21.57 -21.79
C GLN A 332 16.84 21.34 -21.23
N LEU A 333 16.61 20.29 -20.45
CA LEU A 333 15.33 20.05 -19.78
C LEU A 333 14.98 21.20 -18.82
N LEU A 334 15.93 21.67 -18.01
CA LEU A 334 15.73 22.84 -17.13
C LEU A 334 15.31 24.08 -17.92
N THR A 335 15.95 24.33 -19.07
CA THR A 335 15.65 25.46 -19.94
C THR A 335 14.25 25.35 -20.55
N LEU A 336 13.84 24.15 -20.97
CA LEU A 336 12.49 23.89 -21.50
C LEU A 336 11.41 24.11 -20.43
N MET A 337 11.63 23.61 -19.21
CA MET A 337 10.72 23.81 -18.08
C MET A 337 10.56 25.30 -17.72
N ASP A 338 11.65 26.06 -17.70
CA ASP A 338 11.62 27.50 -17.44
C ASP A 338 10.94 28.27 -18.59
N GLY A 339 11.15 27.79 -19.82
CA GLY A 339 10.62 28.36 -21.06
C GLY A 339 9.11 28.17 -21.26
N LEU A 340 8.46 27.29 -20.49
CA LEU A 340 7.01 27.08 -20.53
C LEU A 340 6.27 28.38 -20.16
N LYS A 341 5.66 29.01 -21.15
CA LYS A 341 4.81 30.20 -20.95
C LYS A 341 3.55 29.77 -20.19
N SER A 342 3.13 30.51 -19.16
CA SER A 342 1.89 30.22 -18.42
C SER A 342 0.62 30.22 -19.28
N ARG A 343 0.68 30.72 -20.53
CA ARG A 343 -0.43 30.74 -21.50
C ARG A 343 -0.48 29.51 -22.41
N ALA A 344 0.54 28.65 -22.38
CA ALA A 344 0.64 27.51 -23.29
C ALA A 344 -0.30 26.35 -22.90
N HIS A 345 -0.96 26.38 -21.73
CA HIS A 345 -1.84 25.31 -21.25
C HIS A 345 -1.21 23.90 -21.33
N VAL A 346 0.09 23.82 -21.03
CA VAL A 346 0.88 22.59 -20.98
C VAL A 346 1.27 22.31 -19.53
N ILE A 347 1.05 21.07 -19.09
CA ILE A 347 1.49 20.57 -17.78
C ILE A 347 2.52 19.47 -18.00
N VAL A 348 3.61 19.49 -17.23
CA VAL A 348 4.64 18.44 -17.27
C VAL A 348 4.48 17.53 -16.05
N ILE A 349 4.39 16.23 -16.27
CA ILE A 349 4.34 15.23 -15.21
C ILE A 349 5.60 14.37 -15.32
N GLY A 350 6.45 14.35 -14.30
CA GLY A 350 7.62 13.48 -14.23
C GLY A 350 7.33 12.28 -13.33
N ALA A 351 7.83 11.10 -13.66
CA ALA A 351 7.76 9.91 -12.82
C ALA A 351 9.17 9.40 -12.46
N THR A 352 9.36 9.02 -11.19
CA THR A 352 10.61 8.40 -10.73
C THR A 352 10.36 7.36 -9.65
N ASN A 353 11.26 6.40 -9.51
CA ASN A 353 11.30 5.49 -8.37
C ASN A 353 12.21 6.01 -7.25
N ARG A 354 13.08 6.99 -7.56
CA ARG A 354 14.17 7.45 -6.67
C ARG A 354 14.17 8.98 -6.63
N PRO A 355 13.30 9.64 -5.83
CA PRO A 355 13.24 11.11 -5.79
C PRO A 355 14.57 11.78 -5.35
N ASN A 356 15.43 11.02 -4.66
CA ASN A 356 16.74 11.47 -4.20
C ASN A 356 17.85 11.38 -5.27
N SER A 357 17.62 10.69 -6.40
CA SER A 357 18.59 10.62 -7.51
C SER A 357 18.46 11.79 -8.49
N ILE A 358 17.31 12.48 -8.52
CA ILE A 358 17.03 13.60 -9.42
C ILE A 358 17.86 14.85 -9.06
N ASP A 359 18.27 15.63 -10.07
CA ASP A 359 18.89 16.95 -9.89
C ASP A 359 17.97 17.87 -9.05
N PRO A 360 18.41 18.36 -7.86
CA PRO A 360 17.63 19.26 -7.01
C PRO A 360 17.14 20.52 -7.71
N ALA A 361 17.78 20.94 -8.81
CA ALA A 361 17.34 22.06 -9.62
C ALA A 361 15.95 21.84 -10.24
N LEU A 362 15.58 20.60 -10.56
CA LEU A 362 14.27 20.26 -11.13
C LEU A 362 13.13 20.41 -10.13
N ARG A 363 13.41 20.21 -8.84
CA ARG A 363 12.45 20.27 -7.72
C ARG A 363 12.20 21.70 -7.20
N ARG A 364 12.75 22.71 -7.87
CA ARG A 364 12.59 24.12 -7.48
C ARG A 364 11.26 24.69 -7.97
N PHE A 365 10.76 25.68 -7.22
CA PHE A 365 9.54 26.39 -7.56
C PHE A 365 9.55 26.91 -9.01
N GLY A 366 8.47 26.67 -9.75
CA GLY A 366 8.34 27.00 -11.17
C GLY A 366 8.73 25.88 -12.15
N ARG A 367 9.22 24.74 -11.66
CA ARG A 367 9.49 23.51 -12.43
C ARG A 367 8.62 22.38 -11.88
N PHE A 368 9.19 21.33 -11.28
CA PHE A 368 8.46 20.35 -10.48
C PHE A 368 8.26 20.91 -9.07
N ASP A 369 7.27 21.80 -8.93
CA ASP A 369 6.94 22.47 -7.67
C ASP A 369 5.91 21.69 -6.83
N ARG A 370 5.35 20.62 -7.39
CA ARG A 370 4.48 19.67 -6.71
C ARG A 370 5.07 18.27 -6.76
N GLU A 371 5.10 17.61 -5.62
CA GLU A 371 5.56 16.23 -5.49
C GLU A 371 4.43 15.40 -4.87
N ILE A 372 4.12 14.26 -5.48
CA ILE A 372 3.03 13.37 -5.05
C ILE A 372 3.59 11.97 -4.88
N ASP A 373 3.39 11.43 -3.68
CA ASP A 373 3.83 10.09 -3.29
C ASP A 373 2.77 9.04 -3.69
N ILE A 374 3.10 8.24 -4.70
CA ILE A 374 2.35 7.08 -5.18
C ILE A 374 2.94 5.83 -4.51
N GLY A 375 2.66 5.70 -3.21
CA GLY A 375 3.12 4.60 -2.36
C GLY A 375 2.43 3.26 -2.65
N VAL A 376 2.75 2.26 -1.82
CA VAL A 376 2.11 0.94 -1.85
C VAL A 376 0.65 1.07 -1.37
N PRO A 377 -0.33 0.44 -2.05
CA PRO A 377 -1.73 0.49 -1.64
C PRO A 377 -1.97 -0.20 -0.29
N ASP A 378 -2.89 0.37 0.50
CA ASP A 378 -3.42 -0.23 1.72
C ASP A 378 -4.38 -1.39 1.39
N GLU A 379 -4.90 -2.09 2.41
CA GLU A 379 -5.80 -3.25 2.20
C GLU A 379 -7.01 -2.90 1.31
N ILE A 380 -7.65 -1.76 1.57
CA ILE A 380 -8.78 -1.26 0.77
C ILE A 380 -8.32 -0.98 -0.67
N GLY A 381 -7.17 -0.34 -0.84
CA GLY A 381 -6.61 -0.07 -2.15
C GLY A 381 -6.23 -1.31 -2.93
N ARG A 382 -5.71 -2.35 -2.27
CA ARG A 382 -5.43 -3.65 -2.90
C ARG A 382 -6.71 -4.33 -3.36
N LEU A 383 -7.76 -4.28 -2.55
CA LEU A 383 -9.09 -4.77 -2.93
C LEU A 383 -9.61 -4.04 -4.19
N GLU A 384 -9.46 -2.73 -4.27
CA GLU A 384 -9.83 -1.96 -5.47
C GLU A 384 -9.06 -2.41 -6.71
N VAL A 385 -7.74 -2.56 -6.60
CA VAL A 385 -6.91 -3.02 -7.71
C VAL A 385 -7.29 -4.45 -8.14
N LEU A 386 -7.52 -5.36 -7.18
CA LEU A 386 -8.01 -6.71 -7.46
C LEU A 386 -9.35 -6.68 -8.19
N ARG A 387 -10.29 -5.84 -7.77
CA ARG A 387 -11.59 -5.65 -8.44
C ARG A 387 -11.42 -5.15 -9.87
N ILE A 388 -10.48 -4.24 -10.13
CA ILE A 388 -10.19 -3.74 -11.48
C ILE A 388 -9.65 -4.85 -12.38
N HIS A 389 -8.64 -5.59 -11.93
CA HIS A 389 -8.02 -6.65 -12.75
C HIS A 389 -8.90 -7.89 -12.93
N THR A 390 -9.78 -8.18 -11.97
CA THR A 390 -10.76 -9.27 -12.09
C THR A 390 -12.06 -8.86 -12.78
N LYS A 391 -12.26 -7.56 -13.08
CA LYS A 391 -13.48 -7.03 -13.73
C LYS A 391 -13.81 -7.68 -15.07
N LYS A 392 -12.79 -8.17 -15.78
CA LYS A 392 -12.93 -8.87 -17.07
C LYS A 392 -12.96 -10.40 -16.90
N MET A 393 -12.62 -10.92 -15.72
CA MET A 393 -12.52 -12.36 -15.45
C MET A 393 -13.85 -12.90 -14.94
N LYS A 394 -14.21 -14.12 -15.33
CA LYS A 394 -15.30 -14.85 -14.70
C LYS A 394 -14.78 -15.49 -13.42
N LEU A 395 -15.17 -14.93 -12.26
CA LEU A 395 -14.83 -15.49 -10.95
C LEU A 395 -15.87 -16.52 -10.52
N ALA A 396 -15.43 -17.58 -9.86
CA ALA A 396 -16.31 -18.51 -9.16
C ALA A 396 -16.81 -17.91 -7.83
N GLU A 397 -17.92 -18.45 -7.31
CA GLU A 397 -18.57 -17.93 -6.09
C GLU A 397 -17.71 -18.06 -4.82
N ASP A 398 -16.72 -18.94 -4.83
CA ASP A 398 -15.80 -19.20 -3.72
C ASP A 398 -14.64 -18.19 -3.61
N VAL A 399 -14.51 -17.29 -4.60
CA VAL A 399 -13.43 -16.29 -4.65
C VAL A 399 -13.72 -15.13 -3.69
N ASP A 400 -12.88 -15.02 -2.66
CA ASP A 400 -12.91 -13.91 -1.70
C ASP A 400 -11.75 -12.94 -1.95
N LEU A 401 -12.03 -11.87 -2.70
CA LEU A 401 -11.06 -10.81 -2.99
C LEU A 401 -10.64 -10.02 -1.74
N GLU A 402 -11.48 -9.94 -0.70
CA GLU A 402 -11.13 -9.23 0.54
C GLU A 402 -10.07 -10.00 1.30
N ARG A 403 -10.19 -11.32 1.37
CA ARG A 403 -9.16 -12.18 1.94
C ARG A 403 -7.85 -12.11 1.15
N ILE A 404 -7.91 -12.14 -0.18
CA ILE A 404 -6.71 -12.00 -1.03
C ILE A 404 -6.05 -10.64 -0.79
N ALA A 405 -6.83 -9.56 -0.63
CA ALA A 405 -6.30 -8.23 -0.31
C ALA A 405 -5.57 -8.19 1.05
N LYS A 406 -6.06 -8.92 2.05
CA LYS A 406 -5.39 -9.06 3.36
C LYS A 406 -4.06 -9.82 3.23
N ASP A 407 -4.06 -10.91 2.50
CA ASP A 407 -2.90 -11.81 2.36
C ASP A 407 -1.79 -11.22 1.44
N THR A 408 -2.11 -10.18 0.65
CA THR A 408 -1.19 -9.51 -0.30
C THR A 408 -0.50 -8.26 0.27
N HIS A 409 -0.09 -8.29 1.53
CA HIS A 409 0.62 -7.16 2.12
C HIS A 409 1.90 -6.79 1.34
N GLY A 410 2.14 -5.50 1.13
CA GLY A 410 3.30 -5.00 0.39
C GLY A 410 3.21 -5.11 -1.13
N TYR A 411 2.15 -5.69 -1.69
CA TYR A 411 1.96 -5.78 -3.14
C TYR A 411 1.66 -4.40 -3.75
N VAL A 412 2.35 -4.07 -4.84
CA VAL A 412 1.99 -2.90 -5.66
C VAL A 412 0.93 -3.26 -6.71
N GLY A 413 0.39 -2.25 -7.40
CA GLY A 413 -0.63 -2.48 -8.43
C GLY A 413 -0.20 -3.50 -9.50
N ALA A 414 1.05 -3.42 -9.96
CA ALA A 414 1.60 -4.38 -10.92
C ALA A 414 1.72 -5.81 -10.35
N ASP A 415 2.01 -5.98 -9.06
CA ASP A 415 2.07 -7.30 -8.43
C ASP A 415 0.68 -7.94 -8.36
N LEU A 416 -0.35 -7.16 -8.03
CA LEU A 416 -1.73 -7.63 -8.01
C LEU A 416 -2.24 -7.96 -9.42
N ALA A 417 -1.86 -7.17 -10.42
CA ALA A 417 -2.13 -7.48 -11.81
C ALA A 417 -1.50 -8.81 -12.23
N ALA A 418 -0.23 -9.02 -11.87
CA ALA A 418 0.48 -10.27 -12.11
C ALA A 418 -0.16 -11.45 -11.37
N LEU A 419 -0.57 -11.25 -10.11
CA LEU A 419 -1.28 -12.27 -9.31
C LEU A 419 -2.58 -12.71 -10.00
N CYS A 420 -3.41 -11.76 -10.45
CA CYS A 420 -4.64 -12.07 -11.18
C CYS A 420 -4.35 -12.78 -12.51
N THR A 421 -3.26 -12.37 -13.20
CA THR A 421 -2.84 -12.99 -14.45
C THR A 421 -2.38 -14.43 -14.24
N GLU A 422 -1.57 -14.71 -13.23
CA GLU A 422 -1.16 -16.08 -12.89
C GLU A 422 -2.34 -16.95 -12.45
N ALA A 423 -3.29 -16.41 -11.68
CA ALA A 423 -4.51 -17.13 -11.33
C ALA A 423 -5.34 -17.49 -12.59
N ALA A 424 -5.48 -16.57 -13.55
CA ALA A 424 -6.15 -16.84 -14.81
C ALA A 424 -5.38 -17.86 -15.68
N LEU A 425 -4.05 -17.75 -15.75
CA LEU A 425 -3.20 -18.72 -16.46
C LEU A 425 -3.29 -20.11 -15.84
N GLN A 426 -3.39 -20.22 -14.52
CA GLN A 426 -3.58 -21.50 -13.85
C GLN A 426 -4.92 -22.13 -14.23
N CYS A 427 -6.00 -21.34 -14.28
CA CYS A 427 -7.30 -21.80 -14.79
C CYS A 427 -7.20 -22.27 -16.26
N ILE A 428 -6.45 -21.56 -17.10
CA ILE A 428 -6.25 -21.94 -18.50
C ILE A 428 -5.48 -23.26 -18.61
N ARG A 429 -4.39 -23.43 -17.84
CA ARG A 429 -3.57 -24.66 -17.82
C ARG A 429 -4.39 -25.91 -17.49
N GLU A 430 -5.33 -25.81 -16.55
CA GLU A 430 -6.22 -26.92 -16.19
C GLU A 430 -7.22 -27.31 -17.30
N LYS A 431 -7.48 -26.39 -18.23
CA LYS A 431 -8.39 -26.59 -19.36
C LYS A 431 -7.67 -26.81 -20.69
N MET A 432 -6.33 -26.76 -20.71
CA MET A 432 -5.54 -26.96 -21.93
C MET A 432 -5.78 -28.32 -22.58
N ASP A 433 -6.06 -29.37 -21.80
CA ASP A 433 -6.32 -30.72 -22.34
C ASP A 433 -7.63 -30.81 -23.14
N VAL A 434 -8.53 -29.81 -23.00
CA VAL A 434 -9.84 -29.75 -23.66
C VAL A 434 -9.82 -28.77 -24.84
N ILE A 435 -8.83 -27.87 -24.90
CA ILE A 435 -8.69 -26.87 -25.95
C ILE A 435 -7.87 -27.47 -27.09
N ASP A 436 -8.45 -27.54 -28.29
CA ASP A 436 -7.68 -27.88 -29.48
C ASP A 436 -6.77 -26.70 -29.85
N LEU A 437 -5.46 -26.91 -29.80
CA LEU A 437 -4.45 -25.90 -30.11
C LEU A 437 -4.24 -25.72 -31.62
N GLU A 438 -4.79 -26.61 -32.45
CA GLU A 438 -4.71 -26.54 -33.91
C GLU A 438 -5.72 -25.55 -34.53
N ASP A 439 -6.77 -25.19 -33.78
CA ASP A 439 -7.76 -24.21 -34.22
C ASP A 439 -7.28 -22.76 -33.98
N GLU A 440 -7.38 -21.93 -35.03
CA GLU A 440 -7.03 -20.50 -34.94
C GLU A 440 -8.02 -19.69 -34.08
N THR A 441 -9.17 -20.26 -33.71
CA THR A 441 -10.25 -19.60 -32.97
C THR A 441 -10.86 -20.51 -31.92
N ILE A 442 -11.11 -19.99 -30.72
CA ILE A 442 -11.65 -20.75 -29.58
C ILE A 442 -13.18 -20.59 -29.52
N ASP A 443 -13.91 -21.69 -29.33
CA ASP A 443 -15.37 -21.68 -29.17
C ASP A 443 -15.83 -20.87 -27.94
N ALA A 444 -16.83 -20.01 -28.14
CA ALA A 444 -17.46 -19.20 -27.10
C ALA A 444 -18.07 -20.04 -25.95
N GLU A 445 -18.50 -21.28 -26.21
CA GLU A 445 -19.00 -22.17 -25.15
C GLU A 445 -17.89 -22.60 -24.18
N ILE A 446 -16.70 -22.91 -24.70
CA ILE A 446 -15.52 -23.23 -23.88
C ILE A 446 -15.11 -22.01 -23.07
N LEU A 447 -15.07 -20.83 -23.69
CA LEU A 447 -14.78 -19.55 -23.01
C LEU A 447 -15.75 -19.27 -21.87
N ASN A 448 -17.03 -19.60 -22.04
CA ASN A 448 -18.06 -19.42 -21.00
C ASN A 448 -17.95 -20.44 -19.85
N SER A 449 -17.38 -21.62 -20.09
CA SER A 449 -17.17 -22.64 -19.07
C SER A 449 -15.99 -22.34 -18.13
N MET A 450 -15.05 -21.48 -18.55
CA MET A 450 -13.88 -21.12 -17.75
C MET A 450 -14.25 -20.15 -16.61
N ALA A 451 -13.97 -20.54 -15.37
CA ALA A 451 -14.13 -19.70 -14.19
C ALA A 451 -12.91 -19.83 -13.28
N VAL A 452 -12.37 -18.69 -12.85
CA VAL A 452 -11.23 -18.62 -11.94
C VAL A 452 -11.71 -18.87 -10.51
N THR A 453 -11.11 -19.84 -9.83
CA THR A 453 -11.47 -20.28 -8.47
C THR A 453 -10.52 -19.72 -7.42
N ASN A 454 -10.88 -19.86 -6.14
CA ASN A 454 -10.01 -19.42 -5.04
C ASN A 454 -8.72 -20.26 -4.94
N GLU A 455 -8.73 -21.52 -5.40
CA GLU A 455 -7.53 -22.36 -5.45
C GLU A 455 -6.50 -21.85 -6.46
N HIS A 456 -6.95 -21.29 -7.58
CA HIS A 456 -6.07 -20.64 -8.55
C HIS A 456 -5.34 -19.44 -7.93
N PHE A 457 -6.05 -18.62 -7.14
CA PHE A 457 -5.44 -17.51 -6.41
C PHE A 457 -4.46 -17.98 -5.33
N LYS A 458 -4.78 -19.03 -4.57
CA LYS A 458 -3.84 -19.62 -3.58
C LYS A 458 -2.56 -20.13 -4.24
N THR A 459 -2.69 -20.78 -5.39
CA THR A 459 -1.55 -21.27 -6.17
C THR A 459 -0.71 -20.10 -6.68
N ALA A 460 -1.36 -19.06 -7.22
CA ALA A 460 -0.69 -17.85 -7.68
C ALA A 460 0.07 -17.15 -6.54
N LEU A 461 -0.53 -17.01 -5.35
CA LEU A 461 0.11 -16.44 -4.15
C LEU A 461 1.38 -17.20 -3.74
N GLY A 462 1.42 -18.53 -3.93
CA GLY A 462 2.62 -19.33 -3.67
C GLY A 462 3.78 -19.06 -4.62
N THR A 463 3.50 -18.47 -5.79
CA THR A 463 4.49 -18.17 -6.84
C THR A 463 4.83 -16.68 -6.97
N SER A 464 3.92 -15.79 -6.55
CA SER A 464 4.08 -14.35 -6.68
C SER A 464 4.93 -13.77 -5.55
N ASN A 465 6.03 -13.10 -5.91
CA ASN A 465 6.84 -12.34 -4.97
C ASN A 465 6.59 -10.83 -5.17
N PRO A 466 6.26 -10.05 -4.13
CA PRO A 466 5.98 -8.62 -4.24
C PRO A 466 7.21 -7.84 -4.68
N SER A 467 7.07 -6.98 -5.69
CA SER A 467 8.16 -6.21 -6.30
C SER A 467 8.72 -5.14 -5.37
N ALA A 468 7.89 -4.57 -4.48
CA ALA A 468 8.34 -3.58 -3.50
C ALA A 468 9.33 -4.15 -2.47
N LEU A 469 9.32 -5.47 -2.23
CA LEU A 469 10.16 -6.13 -1.21
C LEU A 469 11.46 -6.72 -1.79
N ARG A 470 11.70 -6.63 -3.11
CA ARG A 470 12.83 -7.32 -3.80
C ARG A 470 14.21 -6.66 -3.63
N GLU A 471 14.31 -5.36 -3.36
CA GLU A 471 15.60 -4.63 -3.38
C GLU A 471 16.33 -4.57 -2.01
N THR A 472 15.73 -5.01 -0.91
CA THR A 472 16.32 -5.36 0.40
C THR A 472 15.21 -6.07 1.16
N LEU A 473 15.47 -7.22 1.77
CA LEU A 473 14.49 -8.13 2.38
C LEU A 473 13.53 -7.42 3.36
N VAL A 474 12.48 -6.82 2.83
CA VAL A 474 11.33 -6.33 3.59
C VAL A 474 10.44 -7.56 3.74
N GLU A 475 10.45 -8.16 4.93
CA GLU A 475 9.64 -9.33 5.23
C GLU A 475 8.33 -8.88 5.87
N VAL A 476 7.24 -9.60 5.60
CA VAL A 476 6.08 -9.57 6.48
C VAL A 476 6.30 -10.68 7.51
N PRO A 477 6.53 -10.33 8.78
CA PRO A 477 6.86 -11.33 9.78
C PRO A 477 5.66 -12.23 10.05
N ASN A 478 5.87 -13.54 10.03
CA ASN A 478 4.85 -14.56 10.32
C ASN A 478 4.81 -14.98 11.80
N CYS A 479 5.56 -14.29 12.65
CA CYS A 479 5.67 -14.56 14.09
C CYS A 479 4.61 -13.77 14.84
N SER A 480 3.85 -14.41 15.72
CA SER A 480 2.84 -13.79 16.58
C SER A 480 3.27 -13.82 18.04
N TRP A 481 2.55 -13.11 18.93
CA TRP A 481 2.80 -13.20 20.38
C TRP A 481 2.66 -14.62 20.94
N ASN A 482 1.88 -15.48 20.28
CA ASN A 482 1.70 -16.88 20.66
C ASN A 482 2.92 -17.77 20.35
N ASP A 483 3.84 -17.28 19.52
CA ASP A 483 5.09 -17.97 19.19
C ASP A 483 6.22 -17.61 20.18
N ILE A 484 5.97 -16.68 21.11
CA ILE A 484 6.94 -16.22 22.11
C ILE A 484 6.44 -16.58 23.51
N GLY A 485 7.11 -17.54 24.15
CA GLY A 485 6.82 -17.92 25.54
C GLY A 485 7.40 -16.92 26.54
N GLY A 486 6.58 -16.47 27.50
CA GLY A 486 6.98 -15.58 28.58
C GLY A 486 7.10 -14.11 28.20
N LEU A 487 7.87 -13.36 28.99
CA LEU A 487 8.20 -11.95 28.76
C LEU A 487 6.99 -11.00 28.70
N GLU A 488 5.89 -11.31 29.40
CA GLU A 488 4.62 -10.56 29.33
C GLU A 488 4.77 -9.06 29.64
N ASN A 489 5.65 -8.70 30.57
CA ASN A 489 5.93 -7.30 30.86
C ASN A 489 6.58 -6.57 29.67
N VAL A 490 7.51 -7.23 28.98
CA VAL A 490 8.19 -6.69 27.78
C VAL A 490 7.22 -6.60 26.60
N LYS A 491 6.34 -7.58 26.43
CA LYS A 491 5.28 -7.54 25.40
C LYS A 491 4.38 -6.33 25.59
N ARG A 492 3.91 -6.09 26.81
CA ARG A 492 3.07 -4.93 27.14
C ARG A 492 3.81 -3.60 26.90
N GLU A 493 5.07 -3.51 27.31
CA GLU A 493 5.90 -2.32 27.08
C GLU A 493 6.10 -2.04 25.58
N LEU A 494 6.23 -3.08 24.75
CA LEU A 494 6.30 -2.94 23.29
C LEU A 494 4.97 -2.49 22.67
N GLN A 495 3.84 -2.98 23.15
CA GLN A 495 2.53 -2.50 22.71
C GLN A 495 2.35 -1.00 23.02
N GLU A 496 2.76 -0.58 24.22
CA GLU A 496 2.69 0.82 24.63
C GLU A 496 3.61 1.73 23.81
N THR A 497 4.79 1.26 23.44
CA THR A 497 5.80 2.05 22.72
C THR A 497 5.62 2.06 21.20
N VAL A 498 5.07 0.99 20.61
CA VAL A 498 4.95 0.83 19.15
C VAL A 498 3.51 0.87 18.67
N GLN A 499 2.62 0.08 19.29
CA GLN A 499 1.24 -0.09 18.82
C GLN A 499 0.39 1.14 19.14
N TYR A 500 0.48 1.68 20.36
CA TYR A 500 -0.35 2.84 20.76
C TYR A 500 -0.11 4.10 19.92
N PRO A 501 1.13 4.49 19.56
CA PRO A 501 1.36 5.63 18.68
C PRO A 501 0.76 5.46 17.27
N VAL A 502 0.64 4.21 16.79
CA VAL A 502 0.11 3.90 15.47
C VAL A 502 -1.41 3.86 15.47
N GLU A 503 -2.02 3.19 16.46
CA GLU A 503 -3.47 3.02 16.55
C GLU A 503 -4.20 4.23 17.15
N HIS A 504 -3.51 5.03 17.98
CA HIS A 504 -4.10 6.15 18.74
C HIS A 504 -3.27 7.45 18.68
N PRO A 505 -2.90 7.96 17.49
CA PRO A 505 -2.12 9.19 17.37
C PRO A 505 -2.80 10.41 18.01
N GLU A 506 -4.13 10.47 18.00
CA GLU A 506 -4.93 11.55 18.58
C GLU A 506 -4.73 11.70 20.09
N LYS A 507 -4.44 10.60 20.80
CA LYS A 507 -4.16 10.62 22.23
C LYS A 507 -2.81 11.29 22.50
N PHE A 508 -1.78 10.95 21.74
CA PHE A 508 -0.45 11.54 21.89
C PHE A 508 -0.44 13.05 21.61
N GLU A 509 -1.15 13.49 20.57
CA GLU A 509 -1.34 14.92 20.28
C GLU A 509 -2.06 15.65 21.42
N LYS A 510 -3.13 15.05 21.96
CA LYS A 510 -3.89 15.63 23.09
C LYS A 510 -3.04 15.83 24.34
N PHE A 511 -2.10 14.91 24.61
CA PHE A 511 -1.18 15.01 25.74
C PHE A 511 0.12 15.76 25.41
N GLY A 512 0.29 16.25 24.18
CA GLY A 512 1.47 16.99 23.74
C GLY A 512 2.76 16.17 23.81
N MET A 513 2.67 14.84 23.80
CA MET A 513 3.81 13.94 23.85
C MET A 513 4.16 13.44 22.46
N SER A 514 5.44 13.55 22.09
CA SER A 514 5.97 12.87 20.91
C SER A 514 6.25 11.41 21.25
N PRO A 515 5.86 10.44 20.40
CA PRO A 515 6.19 9.04 20.62
C PRO A 515 7.70 8.81 20.56
N SER A 516 8.19 7.82 21.29
CA SER A 516 9.58 7.38 21.23
C SER A 516 9.92 6.87 19.82
N LYS A 517 11.06 7.28 19.28
CA LYS A 517 11.45 6.91 17.91
C LYS A 517 12.07 5.53 17.80
N GLY A 518 12.60 5.00 18.90
CA GLY A 518 13.20 3.67 18.86
C GLY A 518 13.50 3.03 20.20
N VAL A 519 13.66 1.72 20.16
CA VAL A 519 13.91 0.83 21.29
C VAL A 519 15.24 0.11 21.08
N LEU A 520 16.03 -0.05 22.14
CA LEU A 520 17.17 -0.95 22.16
C LEU A 520 16.87 -2.16 23.05
N PHE A 521 16.82 -3.34 22.44
CA PHE A 521 16.84 -4.62 23.10
C PHE A 521 18.25 -5.01 23.51
N TYR A 522 18.43 -5.31 24.80
CA TYR A 522 19.68 -5.86 25.29
C TYR A 522 19.45 -7.03 26.25
N GLY A 523 20.37 -7.98 26.25
CA GLY A 523 20.29 -9.16 27.09
C GLY A 523 21.12 -10.32 26.55
N PRO A 524 21.09 -11.49 27.20
CA PRO A 524 21.84 -12.65 26.76
C PRO A 524 21.44 -13.10 25.34
N PRO A 525 22.35 -13.75 24.60
CA PRO A 525 22.01 -14.35 23.31
C PRO A 525 20.93 -15.43 23.47
N GLY A 526 20.15 -15.65 22.41
CA GLY A 526 19.16 -16.74 22.38
C GLY A 526 17.89 -16.52 23.24
N CYS A 527 17.61 -15.30 23.69
CA CYS A 527 16.42 -14.99 24.52
C CYS A 527 15.24 -14.40 23.74
N GLY A 528 15.24 -14.48 22.40
CA GLY A 528 14.09 -14.08 21.58
C GLY A 528 14.03 -12.59 21.20
N LYS A 529 15.13 -11.83 21.27
CA LYS A 529 15.18 -10.40 20.84
C LYS A 529 14.67 -10.20 19.41
N THR A 530 15.19 -11.00 18.47
CA THR A 530 14.78 -10.99 17.06
C THR A 530 13.33 -11.45 16.87
N LEU A 531 12.88 -12.44 17.66
CA LEU A 531 11.50 -12.94 17.59
C LEU A 531 10.50 -11.87 18.09
N LEU A 532 10.83 -11.16 19.17
CA LEU A 532 10.03 -10.04 19.69
C LEU A 532 9.88 -8.93 18.66
N ALA A 533 10.95 -8.55 17.98
CA ALA A 533 10.92 -7.55 16.92
C ALA A 533 10.01 -7.99 15.75
N LYS A 534 10.06 -9.27 15.37
CA LYS A 534 9.16 -9.83 14.35
C LYS A 534 7.70 -9.88 14.82
N ALA A 535 7.44 -10.24 16.09
CA ALA A 535 6.10 -10.31 16.63
C ALA A 535 5.41 -8.95 16.74
N ILE A 536 6.11 -7.91 17.22
CA ILE A 536 5.52 -6.57 17.29
C ILE A 536 5.23 -6.01 15.88
N ALA A 537 6.09 -6.28 14.90
CA ALA A 537 5.85 -5.86 13.53
C ALA A 537 4.63 -6.56 12.92
N ASN A 538 4.43 -7.85 13.21
CA ASN A 538 3.23 -8.58 12.77
C ASN A 538 1.96 -8.07 13.46
N GLU A 539 2.01 -7.81 14.76
CA GLU A 539 0.86 -7.28 15.51
C GLU A 539 0.42 -5.91 14.99
N CYS A 540 1.39 -5.05 14.68
CA CYS A 540 1.13 -3.73 14.08
C CYS A 540 0.80 -3.79 12.58
N GLN A 541 0.76 -4.98 11.97
CA GLN A 541 0.61 -5.17 10.52
C GLN A 541 1.57 -4.28 9.70
N ALA A 542 2.80 -4.16 10.20
CA ALA A 542 3.83 -3.29 9.65
C ALA A 542 4.88 -4.11 8.89
N ASN A 543 5.47 -3.50 7.87
CA ASN A 543 6.60 -4.06 7.15
C ASN A 543 7.80 -4.24 8.09
N PHE A 544 8.58 -5.31 7.94
CA PHE A 544 9.75 -5.57 8.77
C PHE A 544 11.03 -5.60 7.94
N ILE A 545 11.94 -4.67 8.23
CA ILE A 545 13.26 -4.62 7.57
C ILE A 545 14.29 -5.06 8.61
N SER A 546 14.91 -6.22 8.37
CA SER A 546 16.00 -6.71 9.21
C SER A 546 17.34 -6.37 8.57
N VAL A 547 18.20 -5.69 9.31
CA VAL A 547 19.58 -5.39 8.92
C VAL A 547 20.51 -5.98 9.97
N LYS A 548 21.38 -6.91 9.57
CA LYS A 548 22.38 -7.45 10.48
C LYS A 548 23.62 -6.57 10.45
N GLY A 549 24.25 -6.33 11.60
CA GLY A 549 25.44 -5.48 11.67
C GLY A 549 26.56 -5.84 10.68
N PRO A 550 26.91 -7.12 10.45
CA PRO A 550 27.87 -7.50 9.42
C PRO A 550 27.48 -7.10 7.99
N GLU A 551 26.19 -7.08 7.65
CA GLU A 551 25.70 -6.70 6.31
C GLU A 551 26.05 -5.24 5.98
N LEU A 552 26.07 -4.37 6.99
CA LEU A 552 26.49 -2.97 6.85
C LEU A 552 27.99 -2.80 6.62
N LEU A 553 28.81 -3.81 6.97
CA LEU A 553 30.26 -3.82 6.79
C LEU A 553 30.69 -4.50 5.48
N THR A 554 29.98 -5.56 5.05
CA THR A 554 30.35 -6.38 3.88
C THR A 554 30.03 -5.73 2.54
N MET A 555 29.17 -4.72 2.51
CA MET A 555 28.81 -4.01 1.27
C MET A 555 29.89 -2.98 0.90
N TRP A 556 31.04 -3.51 0.43
CA TRP A 556 32.16 -2.87 -0.27
C TRP A 556 32.75 -1.57 0.31
N PHE A 557 34.06 -1.59 0.54
CA PHE A 557 34.87 -0.45 1.01
C PHE A 557 34.60 0.82 0.17
N GLY A 558 33.79 1.74 0.71
CA GLY A 558 33.55 3.07 0.13
C GLY A 558 32.09 3.49 -0.05
N GLU A 559 31.13 2.55 -0.09
CA GLU A 559 29.70 2.84 -0.38
C GLU A 559 28.77 2.69 0.83
N SER A 560 29.29 2.24 1.98
CA SER A 560 28.50 1.87 3.16
C SER A 560 27.60 3.01 3.70
N GLU A 561 27.98 4.29 3.54
CA GLU A 561 27.15 5.44 3.94
C GLU A 561 25.92 5.61 3.04
N ALA A 562 26.07 5.45 1.72
CA ALA A 562 24.96 5.57 0.78
C ALA A 562 23.91 4.48 1.03
N ASN A 563 24.38 3.28 1.39
CA ASN A 563 23.53 2.14 1.67
C ASN A 563 22.71 2.34 2.95
N VAL A 564 23.30 2.93 4.01
CA VAL A 564 22.53 3.33 5.20
C VAL A 564 21.40 4.28 4.81
N ARG A 565 21.67 5.31 3.99
CA ARG A 565 20.61 6.22 3.51
C ARG A 565 19.53 5.48 2.74
N GLU A 566 19.93 4.55 1.88
CA GLU A 566 19.01 3.76 1.07
C GLU A 566 18.10 2.87 1.94
N ILE A 567 18.63 2.24 3.00
CA ILE A 567 17.85 1.44 3.96
C ILE A 567 16.78 2.32 4.63
N PHE A 568 17.16 3.51 5.10
CA PHE A 568 16.21 4.44 5.73
C PHE A 568 15.22 5.04 4.72
N ASP A 569 15.64 5.29 3.48
CA ASP A 569 14.74 5.67 2.37
C ASP A 569 13.70 4.58 2.10
N LYS A 570 14.11 3.31 2.04
CA LYS A 570 13.21 2.17 1.82
C LYS A 570 12.24 1.96 2.99
N ALA A 571 12.73 2.08 4.23
CA ALA A 571 11.87 2.04 5.41
C ALA A 571 10.80 3.14 5.37
N ARG A 572 11.16 4.34 4.88
CA ARG A 572 10.21 5.46 4.69
C ARG A 572 9.20 5.22 3.57
N GLN A 573 9.59 4.54 2.49
CA GLN A 573 8.69 4.18 1.39
C GLN A 573 7.75 3.04 1.77
N SER A 574 8.18 2.18 2.68
CA SER A 574 7.43 1.01 3.15
C SER A 574 6.65 1.29 4.45
N ALA A 575 6.46 2.55 4.83
CA ALA A 575 5.74 2.90 6.06
C ALA A 575 4.25 2.47 5.99
N PRO A 576 3.66 1.88 7.05
CA PRO A 576 4.22 1.64 8.38
C PRO A 576 5.27 0.52 8.38
N CYS A 577 6.44 0.78 8.98
CA CYS A 577 7.60 -0.11 8.92
C CYS A 577 8.37 -0.16 10.25
N VAL A 578 8.79 -1.35 10.65
CA VAL A 578 9.75 -1.59 11.74
C VAL A 578 11.12 -1.86 11.12
N LEU A 579 12.08 -0.99 11.41
CA LEU A 579 13.48 -1.12 11.01
C LEU A 579 14.27 -1.74 12.16
N PHE A 580 14.64 -3.01 12.01
CA PHE A 580 15.33 -3.80 13.02
C PHE A 580 16.82 -3.95 12.69
N PHE A 581 17.67 -3.42 13.55
CA PHE A 581 19.11 -3.62 13.52
C PHE A 581 19.52 -4.72 14.50
N ASP A 582 19.88 -5.90 13.99
CA ASP A 582 20.40 -7.00 14.80
C ASP A 582 21.93 -6.93 14.91
N GLU A 583 22.46 -7.44 16.02
CA GLU A 583 23.92 -7.45 16.30
C GLU A 583 24.57 -6.06 16.16
N LEU A 584 23.92 -5.02 16.72
CA LEU A 584 24.45 -3.65 16.70
C LEU A 584 25.85 -3.55 17.34
N ASP A 585 26.19 -4.47 18.23
CA ASP A 585 27.51 -4.59 18.84
C ASP A 585 28.65 -4.89 17.85
N SER A 586 28.35 -5.30 16.62
CA SER A 586 29.34 -5.48 15.56
C SER A 586 29.75 -4.18 14.84
N ILE A 587 28.89 -3.16 14.83
CA ILE A 587 29.11 -1.88 14.10
C ILE A 587 29.20 -0.66 15.02
N ALA A 588 28.51 -0.70 16.15
CA ALA A 588 28.31 0.45 17.03
C ALA A 588 29.19 0.36 18.28
N THR A 589 30.44 -0.11 18.11
CA THR A 589 31.39 -0.18 19.22
C THR A 589 31.88 1.22 19.63
N GLN A 590 32.26 1.40 20.89
CA GLN A 590 32.80 2.67 21.37
C GLN A 590 34.02 3.11 20.55
N ARG A 591 33.95 4.36 20.09
CA ARG A 591 34.97 5.03 19.28
C ARG A 591 36.34 4.94 19.98
N GLY A 592 37.35 4.45 19.27
CA GLY A 592 38.73 4.41 19.74
C GLY A 592 39.15 3.15 20.52
N SER A 593 38.31 2.11 20.60
CA SER A 593 38.70 0.83 21.24
C SER A 593 39.69 -0.01 20.43
N SER A 594 39.91 0.27 19.15
CA SER A 594 40.85 -0.45 18.29
C SER A 594 42.09 0.40 17.99
N VAL A 595 43.25 -0.04 18.48
CA VAL A 595 44.56 0.54 18.15
C VAL A 595 44.90 0.19 16.69
N GLY A 596 44.45 1.01 15.74
CA GLY A 596 44.77 0.87 14.31
C GLY A 596 43.79 1.60 13.39
N ASP A 597 44.31 2.04 12.24
CA ASP A 597 43.65 2.85 11.19
C ASP A 597 42.48 2.15 10.45
N ALA A 598 42.06 0.97 10.93
CA ALA A 598 40.98 0.16 10.38
C ALA A 598 39.57 0.55 10.90
N GLY A 599 39.47 1.40 11.92
CA GLY A 599 38.19 1.80 12.55
C GLY A 599 37.34 2.81 11.76
N GLY A 600 37.91 3.50 10.78
CA GLY A 600 37.25 4.63 10.11
C GLY A 600 36.03 4.30 9.25
N ALA A 601 35.82 3.03 8.87
CA ALA A 601 34.63 2.61 8.11
C ALA A 601 33.40 2.45 9.02
N ALA A 602 33.55 1.77 10.16
CA ALA A 602 32.48 1.60 11.13
C ALA A 602 32.04 2.94 11.73
N ASP A 603 32.99 3.84 12.03
CA ASP A 603 32.70 5.18 12.54
C ASP A 603 31.89 6.03 11.55
N ARG A 604 32.19 5.92 10.25
CA ARG A 604 31.45 6.60 9.18
C ARG A 604 30.02 6.08 9.05
N VAL A 605 29.84 4.76 9.05
CA VAL A 605 28.53 4.09 9.05
C VAL A 605 27.71 4.51 10.27
N LEU A 606 28.33 4.53 11.46
CA LEU A 606 27.67 4.95 12.70
C LEU A 606 27.22 6.41 12.63
N ASN A 607 28.08 7.33 12.19
CA ASN A 607 27.70 8.74 12.03
C ASN A 607 26.54 8.93 11.03
N GLN A 608 26.53 8.15 9.94
CA GLN A 608 25.44 8.19 8.98
C GLN A 608 24.13 7.64 9.58
N LEU A 609 24.20 6.54 10.34
CA LEU A 609 23.06 5.97 11.06
C LEU A 609 22.47 7.00 12.04
N LEU A 610 23.31 7.68 12.82
CA LEU A 610 22.86 8.76 13.72
C LEU A 610 22.19 9.91 12.97
N THR A 611 22.73 10.29 11.81
CA THR A 611 22.18 11.36 10.96
C THR A 611 20.79 10.98 10.43
N GLU A 612 20.60 9.73 9.98
CA GLU A 612 19.30 9.27 9.51
C GLU A 612 18.28 9.15 10.65
N MET A 613 18.70 8.68 11.83
CA MET A 613 17.83 8.62 13.02
C MET A 613 17.35 10.00 13.48
N ASP A 614 18.25 11.00 13.48
CA ASP A 614 17.90 12.38 13.83
C ASP A 614 17.04 13.04 12.73
N GLY A 615 17.34 12.73 11.46
CA GLY A 615 16.62 13.20 10.28
C GLY A 615 15.23 12.59 10.11
N MET A 616 14.89 11.54 10.86
CA MET A 616 13.55 10.97 10.89
C MET A 616 12.57 11.97 11.52
N THR A 617 11.68 12.52 10.69
CA THR A 617 10.58 13.37 11.15
C THR A 617 9.50 12.52 11.83
N ALA A 618 8.96 12.99 12.95
CA ALA A 618 7.97 12.27 13.75
C ALA A 618 6.64 11.95 13.03
N LYS A 619 6.44 12.46 11.80
CA LYS A 619 5.23 12.24 11.00
C LYS A 619 5.26 10.96 10.17
N LYS A 620 6.43 10.35 9.94
CA LYS A 620 6.52 9.06 9.23
C LYS A 620 6.50 7.93 10.26
N THR A 621 5.60 6.96 10.10
CA THR A 621 5.40 5.79 10.98
C THR A 621 6.50 4.73 10.77
N VAL A 622 7.77 5.15 10.88
CA VAL A 622 8.92 4.25 10.87
C VAL A 622 9.43 4.12 12.29
N PHE A 623 9.45 2.89 12.81
CA PHE A 623 9.90 2.58 14.16
C PHE A 623 11.24 1.86 14.13
N ILE A 624 12.20 2.27 14.96
CA ILE A 624 13.56 1.72 14.93
C ILE A 624 13.77 0.81 16.14
N ILE A 625 14.17 -0.44 15.91
CA ILE A 625 14.53 -1.38 16.98
C ILE A 625 15.98 -1.80 16.80
N GLY A 626 16.82 -1.57 17.79
CA GLY A 626 18.16 -2.13 17.86
C GLY A 626 18.20 -3.36 18.77
N ALA A 627 18.99 -4.37 18.44
CA ALA A 627 19.30 -5.48 19.33
C ALA A 627 20.80 -5.64 19.52
N THR A 628 21.20 -5.92 20.77
CA THR A 628 22.58 -6.19 21.13
C THR A 628 22.69 -7.31 22.17
N ASN A 629 23.75 -8.10 22.05
CA ASN A 629 24.16 -9.03 23.10
C ASN A 629 25.20 -8.39 24.03
N ARG A 630 25.78 -7.24 23.66
CA ARG A 630 26.89 -6.59 24.37
C ARG A 630 26.62 -5.10 24.53
N PRO A 631 25.77 -4.71 25.50
CA PRO A 631 25.43 -3.31 25.65
C PRO A 631 26.57 -2.50 26.30
N ASP A 632 27.57 -3.17 26.89
CA ASP A 632 28.79 -2.58 27.47
C ASP A 632 29.65 -1.84 26.44
N ILE A 633 29.63 -2.28 25.17
CA ILE A 633 30.48 -1.71 24.12
C ILE A 633 29.76 -0.75 23.19
N ILE A 634 28.47 -0.49 23.39
CA ILE A 634 27.69 0.40 22.52
C ILE A 634 28.11 1.86 22.67
N ASP A 635 28.19 2.59 21.54
CA ASP A 635 28.37 4.05 21.54
C ASP A 635 27.20 4.74 22.27
N PRO A 636 27.47 5.47 23.38
CA PRO A 636 26.43 6.20 24.13
C PRO A 636 25.63 7.21 23.31
N ALA A 637 26.14 7.64 22.14
CA ALA A 637 25.41 8.51 21.22
C ALA A 637 24.10 7.88 20.73
N LEU A 638 24.02 6.55 20.58
CA LEU A 638 22.80 5.87 20.17
C LEU A 638 21.69 5.91 21.23
N LEU A 639 22.08 5.99 22.51
CA LEU A 639 21.18 5.92 23.67
C LEU A 639 20.57 7.29 24.06
N ARG A 640 20.87 8.34 23.29
CA ARG A 640 20.40 9.70 23.58
C ARG A 640 18.89 9.83 23.27
N PRO A 641 18.16 10.68 24.04
CA PRO A 641 16.75 10.98 23.77
C PRO A 641 16.49 11.35 22.30
N GLY A 642 15.45 10.76 21.70
CA GLY A 642 15.13 10.96 20.28
C GLY A 642 15.80 9.97 19.31
N ARG A 643 16.60 9.01 19.80
CA ARG A 643 17.20 7.90 19.02
C ARG A 643 16.70 6.55 19.56
N LEU A 644 17.56 5.74 20.18
CA LEU A 644 17.17 4.53 20.91
C LEU A 644 17.03 4.87 22.40
N ASP A 645 15.98 5.61 22.73
CA ASP A 645 15.80 6.16 24.08
C ASP A 645 15.14 5.16 25.05
N GLN A 646 14.37 4.22 24.54
CA GLN A 646 13.80 3.12 25.33
C GLN A 646 14.76 1.93 25.38
N LEU A 647 15.19 1.56 26.59
CA LEU A 647 16.14 0.46 26.81
C LEU A 647 15.42 -0.70 27.49
N ILE A 648 15.14 -1.75 26.72
CA ILE A 648 14.37 -2.90 27.19
C ILE A 648 15.32 -4.07 27.45
N TYR A 649 15.39 -4.49 28.73
CA TYR A 649 16.17 -5.64 29.14
C TYR A 649 15.37 -6.94 28.91
N ILE A 650 15.97 -7.88 28.19
CA ILE A 650 15.39 -9.20 27.95
C ILE A 650 16.18 -10.22 28.77
N PRO A 651 15.65 -10.72 29.90
CA PRO A 651 16.34 -11.66 30.77
C PRO A 651 16.31 -13.10 30.23
N LEU A 652 17.03 -14.00 30.91
CA LEU A 652 16.81 -15.44 30.76
C LEU A 652 15.39 -15.81 31.26
N PRO A 653 14.76 -16.84 30.66
CA PRO A 653 13.41 -17.25 31.03
C PRO A 653 13.34 -17.87 32.44
N ASP A 654 12.35 -17.44 33.22
CA ASP A 654 11.95 -18.08 34.48
C ASP A 654 11.23 -19.42 34.26
N GLU A 655 10.89 -20.14 35.33
CA GLU A 655 10.28 -21.48 35.20
C GLU A 655 8.99 -21.45 34.35
N ASP A 656 8.12 -20.47 34.58
CA ASP A 656 6.87 -20.31 33.84
C ASP A 656 7.14 -19.96 32.36
N SER A 657 8.09 -19.05 32.08
CA SER A 657 8.48 -18.72 30.71
C SER A 657 9.08 -19.93 30.00
N ARG A 658 9.91 -20.75 30.67
CA ARG A 658 10.46 -21.99 30.07
C ARG A 658 9.36 -22.97 29.70
N HIS A 659 8.37 -23.16 30.58
CA HIS A 659 7.20 -24.00 30.26
C HIS A 659 6.45 -23.50 29.02
N GLN A 660 6.23 -22.18 28.92
CA GLN A 660 5.60 -21.58 27.75
C GLN A 660 6.46 -21.70 26.48
N ILE A 661 7.78 -21.57 26.57
CA ILE A 661 8.71 -21.73 25.45
C ILE A 661 8.66 -23.17 24.92
N PHE A 662 8.68 -24.18 25.79
CA PHE A 662 8.49 -25.57 25.39
C PHE A 662 7.17 -25.78 24.65
N LYS A 663 6.08 -25.21 25.17
CA LYS A 663 4.76 -25.28 24.54
C LYS A 663 4.72 -24.59 23.17
N ALA A 664 5.34 -23.42 23.04
CA ALA A 664 5.40 -22.66 21.78
C ALA A 664 6.20 -23.42 20.71
N ASN A 665 7.38 -23.92 21.06
CA ASN A 665 8.27 -24.65 20.16
C ASN A 665 7.68 -25.99 19.68
N LEU A 666 6.92 -26.68 20.54
CA LEU A 666 6.34 -28.00 20.25
C LEU A 666 4.91 -27.91 19.71
N ARG A 667 4.33 -26.71 19.53
CA ARG A 667 2.94 -26.53 19.08
C ARG A 667 2.62 -27.21 17.75
N LYS A 668 3.61 -27.29 16.85
CA LYS A 668 3.49 -27.89 15.51
C LYS A 668 4.05 -29.31 15.45
N SER A 669 4.49 -29.88 16.57
CA SER A 669 5.15 -31.19 16.63
C SER A 669 4.22 -32.23 17.26
N PRO A 670 4.20 -33.48 16.76
CA PRO A 670 3.45 -34.57 17.39
C PRO A 670 4.14 -34.99 18.70
N ILE A 671 3.56 -34.63 19.84
CA ILE A 671 4.07 -34.98 21.17
C ILE A 671 3.17 -36.01 21.85
N SER A 672 3.78 -37.00 22.49
CA SER A 672 3.05 -37.96 23.30
C SER A 672 2.46 -37.30 24.55
N LYS A 673 1.27 -37.75 24.96
CA LYS A 673 0.59 -37.29 26.19
C LYS A 673 1.39 -37.56 27.47
N ASP A 674 2.37 -38.48 27.39
CA ASP A 674 3.23 -38.84 28.52
C ASP A 674 4.36 -37.81 28.77
N VAL A 675 4.55 -36.84 27.88
CA VAL A 675 5.59 -35.81 28.02
C VAL A 675 5.12 -34.69 28.95
N ASP A 676 5.71 -34.59 30.14
CA ASP A 676 5.47 -33.49 31.07
C ASP A 676 6.39 -32.27 30.80
N LEU A 677 5.84 -31.27 30.12
CA LEU A 677 6.54 -30.01 29.83
C LEU A 677 6.88 -29.19 31.08
N ARG A 678 6.15 -29.34 32.20
CA ARG A 678 6.49 -28.64 33.46
C ARG A 678 7.69 -29.28 34.14
N ALA A 679 7.80 -30.61 34.10
CA ALA A 679 8.99 -31.31 34.60
C ALA A 679 10.24 -30.88 33.81
N LEU A 680 10.15 -30.79 32.49
CA LEU A 680 11.25 -30.28 31.65
C LEU A 680 11.66 -28.86 32.03
N ALA A 681 10.69 -27.95 32.23
CA ALA A 681 10.96 -26.57 32.63
C ALA A 681 11.69 -26.45 33.98
N LYS A 682 11.41 -27.35 34.95
CA LYS A 682 12.10 -27.43 36.23
C LYS A 682 13.55 -27.90 36.10
N CYS A 683 13.82 -28.80 35.17
CA CYS A 683 15.14 -29.37 34.94
C CYS A 683 16.08 -28.49 34.10
N THR A 684 15.60 -27.37 33.54
CA THR A 684 16.38 -26.47 32.68
C THR A 684 16.63 -25.06 33.26
N PRO A 685 17.04 -24.89 34.53
CA PRO A 685 17.35 -23.56 35.06
C PRO A 685 18.58 -22.96 34.38
N GLY A 686 18.50 -21.69 34.00
CA GLY A 686 19.61 -20.98 33.35
C GLY A 686 19.84 -21.35 31.87
N PHE A 687 18.86 -21.99 31.24
CA PHE A 687 18.81 -22.21 29.79
C PHE A 687 18.15 -21.02 29.10
N SER A 688 18.69 -20.60 27.96
CA SER A 688 18.06 -19.61 27.08
C SER A 688 16.92 -20.23 26.25
N GLY A 689 16.11 -19.39 25.59
CA GLY A 689 15.09 -19.87 24.66
C GLY A 689 15.70 -20.71 23.52
N ALA A 690 16.86 -20.30 23.01
CA ALA A 690 17.60 -21.06 22.00
C ALA A 690 18.09 -22.42 22.51
N ASP A 691 18.54 -22.51 23.77
CA ASP A 691 18.95 -23.80 24.34
C ASP A 691 17.75 -24.76 24.48
N ILE A 692 16.58 -24.23 24.86
CA ILE A 692 15.33 -25.00 24.92
C ILE A 692 14.88 -25.46 23.54
N THR A 693 14.98 -24.59 22.54
CA THR A 693 14.70 -24.95 21.14
C THR A 693 15.64 -26.06 20.66
N GLU A 694 16.92 -26.01 21.00
CA GLU A 694 17.89 -27.07 20.66
C GLU A 694 17.52 -28.41 21.32
N ILE A 695 17.05 -28.41 22.58
CA ILE A 695 16.54 -29.62 23.24
C ILE A 695 15.35 -30.20 22.47
N CYS A 696 14.38 -29.35 22.09
CA CYS A 696 13.21 -29.77 21.31
C CYS A 696 13.61 -30.35 19.96
N GLN A 697 14.50 -29.67 19.22
CA GLN A 697 14.99 -30.13 17.93
C GLN A 697 15.75 -31.45 18.02
N ARG A 698 16.53 -31.68 19.08
CA ARG A 698 17.21 -32.95 19.32
C ARG A 698 16.23 -34.07 19.62
N ALA A 699 15.24 -33.83 20.48
CA ALA A 699 14.18 -34.80 20.74
C ALA A 699 13.45 -35.20 19.46
N CYS A 700 13.10 -34.23 18.60
CA CYS A 700 12.53 -34.50 17.28
C CYS A 700 13.49 -35.34 16.39
N LYS A 701 14.79 -35.02 16.36
CA LYS A 701 15.77 -35.79 15.58
C LYS A 701 15.87 -37.24 16.05
N TYR A 702 15.78 -37.51 17.35
CA TYR A 702 15.75 -38.87 17.87
C TYR A 702 14.47 -39.61 17.46
N ALA A 703 13.31 -38.94 17.54
CA ALA A 703 12.03 -39.52 17.09
C ALA A 703 12.05 -39.85 15.59
N ILE A 704 12.54 -38.92 14.74
CA ILE A 704 12.69 -39.13 13.30
C ILE A 704 13.62 -40.31 13.01
N ARG A 705 14.76 -40.38 13.71
CA ARG A 705 15.71 -41.48 13.55
C ARG A 705 15.08 -42.83 13.89
N GLU A 706 14.35 -42.91 14.99
CA GLU A 706 13.65 -44.13 15.38
C GLU A 706 12.59 -44.54 14.34
N ASN A 707 11.85 -43.57 13.80
CA ASN A 707 10.82 -43.86 12.80
C ASN A 707 11.42 -44.38 11.48
N ILE A 708 12.48 -43.72 11.00
CA ILE A 708 13.21 -44.17 9.79
C ILE A 708 13.82 -45.56 10.00
N GLU A 709 14.36 -45.85 11.19
CA GLU A 709 14.89 -47.18 11.53
C GLU A 709 13.78 -48.25 11.50
N LYS A 710 12.57 -47.94 12.00
CA LYS A 710 11.38 -48.82 11.92
C LYS A 710 10.92 -49.04 10.47
N ASP A 711 10.89 -48.00 9.64
CA ASP A 711 10.50 -48.11 8.23
C ASP A 711 11.47 -49.02 7.45
N ILE A 712 12.78 -48.85 7.66
CA ILE A 712 13.81 -49.70 7.06
C ILE A 712 13.64 -51.17 7.53
N GLU A 713 13.29 -51.39 8.79
CA GLU A 713 13.05 -52.75 9.31
C GLU A 713 11.77 -53.37 8.73
N ARG A 714 10.69 -52.60 8.59
CA ARG A 714 9.45 -52.99 7.90
C ARG A 714 9.73 -53.37 6.45
N GLU A 715 10.46 -52.56 5.70
CA GLU A 715 10.86 -52.85 4.33
C GLU A 715 11.71 -54.12 4.22
N ARG A 716 12.68 -54.31 5.14
CA ARG A 716 13.49 -55.53 5.20
C ARG A 716 12.65 -56.77 5.48
N ARG A 717 11.64 -56.67 6.35
CA ARG A 717 10.71 -57.75 6.66
C ARG A 717 9.82 -58.07 5.47
N ARG A 718 9.29 -57.05 4.79
CA ARG A 718 8.50 -57.18 3.54
C ARG A 718 9.31 -57.88 2.44
N ARG A 719 10.59 -57.52 2.29
CA ARG A 719 11.48 -58.15 1.29
C ARG A 719 11.82 -59.61 1.61
N LYS A 720 11.80 -60.01 2.89
CA LYS A 720 12.08 -61.39 3.32
C LYS A 720 10.86 -62.31 3.27
N ASN A 721 9.64 -61.79 3.34
CA ASN A 721 8.42 -62.60 3.30
C ASN A 721 7.28 -61.88 2.54
N PRO A 722 7.18 -62.05 1.21
CA PRO A 722 6.22 -61.32 0.37
C PRO A 722 4.75 -61.70 0.58
N GLU A 723 4.49 -62.90 1.14
CA GLU A 723 3.13 -63.46 1.33
C GLU A 723 2.57 -63.22 2.74
N ALA A 724 3.30 -62.52 3.61
CA ALA A 724 2.76 -62.12 4.91
C ALA A 724 1.72 -61.02 4.70
N MET A 725 0.45 -61.36 4.93
CA MET A 725 -0.70 -60.47 4.90
C MET A 725 -0.37 -59.16 5.62
N GLU A 726 -0.57 -58.01 4.95
CA GLU A 726 -0.52 -56.68 5.56
C GLU A 726 -1.60 -56.65 6.64
N GLU A 727 -1.24 -56.89 7.90
CA GLU A 727 -2.07 -56.40 9.01
C GLU A 727 -2.09 -54.88 8.87
N ASP A 728 -3.31 -54.33 8.74
CA ASP A 728 -3.62 -52.90 8.79
C ASP A 728 -3.08 -52.31 10.10
N LEU A 729 -1.78 -52.08 10.16
CA LEU A 729 -1.19 -51.16 11.11
C LEU A 729 -1.41 -49.80 10.47
N GLU A 730 -2.53 -49.18 10.85
CA GLU A 730 -2.75 -47.75 10.66
C GLU A 730 -1.41 -47.02 10.82
N ASP A 731 -1.08 -46.09 9.92
CA ASP A 731 0.10 -45.23 10.05
C ASP A 731 0.00 -44.46 11.38
N GLU A 732 0.42 -45.09 12.48
CA GLU A 732 0.49 -44.49 13.80
C GLU A 732 1.42 -43.30 13.65
N VAL A 733 0.84 -42.10 13.79
CA VAL A 733 1.59 -40.86 13.72
C VAL A 733 2.75 -40.97 14.71
N ALA A 734 3.98 -40.96 14.21
CA ALA A 734 5.15 -41.10 15.06
C ALA A 734 5.21 -39.90 16.05
N GLU A 735 4.98 -40.18 17.33
CA GLU A 735 4.98 -39.19 18.40
C GLU A 735 6.36 -39.09 19.06
N ILE A 736 6.71 -37.90 19.53
CA ILE A 736 7.90 -37.67 20.35
C ILE A 736 7.60 -38.12 21.78
N THR A 737 8.43 -39.02 22.30
CA THR A 737 8.25 -39.67 23.61
C THR A 737 9.14 -39.06 24.70
N PRO A 738 8.86 -39.31 25.99
CA PRO A 738 9.73 -38.88 27.09
C PRO A 738 11.20 -39.36 26.96
N ALA A 739 11.40 -40.58 26.45
CA ALA A 739 12.74 -41.15 26.24
C ALA A 739 13.60 -40.31 25.28
N HIS A 740 12.99 -39.72 24.25
CA HIS A 740 13.69 -38.83 23.31
C HIS A 740 14.15 -37.54 24.01
N PHE A 741 13.35 -37.00 24.94
CA PHE A 741 13.73 -35.83 25.73
C PHE A 741 14.80 -36.15 26.77
N GLU A 742 14.73 -37.32 27.41
CA GLU A 742 15.78 -37.77 28.34
C GLU A 742 17.13 -37.90 27.65
N GLU A 743 17.16 -38.48 26.43
CA GLU A 743 18.38 -38.57 25.63
C GLU A 743 18.88 -37.20 25.17
N ALA A 744 17.97 -36.31 24.74
CA ALA A 744 18.32 -34.95 24.38
C ALA A 744 18.93 -34.16 25.55
N MET A 745 18.41 -34.35 26.77
CA MET A 745 18.86 -33.68 27.99
C MET A 745 20.28 -34.09 28.39
N LYS A 746 20.73 -35.31 28.10
CA LYS A 746 22.13 -35.75 28.38
C LYS A 746 23.18 -34.90 27.65
N HIS A 747 22.83 -34.38 26.48
CA HIS A 747 23.72 -33.57 25.64
C HIS A 747 23.43 -32.07 25.71
N ALA A 748 22.44 -31.65 26.50
CA ALA A 748 22.03 -30.28 26.62
C ALA A 748 23.14 -29.42 27.26
N ARG A 749 23.43 -28.25 26.67
CA ARG A 749 24.45 -27.32 27.16
C ARG A 749 23.81 -25.97 27.43
N ARG A 750 24.24 -25.32 28.51
CA ARG A 750 23.87 -23.94 28.82
C ARG A 750 24.75 -22.99 28.01
N SER A 751 24.16 -22.13 27.19
CA SER A 751 24.91 -21.14 26.41
C SER A 751 25.34 -19.93 27.24
N VAL A 752 24.62 -19.62 28.32
CA VAL A 752 24.87 -18.45 29.16
C VAL A 752 25.45 -18.87 30.52
N THR A 753 26.64 -18.34 30.82
CA THR A 753 27.30 -18.55 32.12
C THR A 753 26.79 -17.57 33.17
N ASP A 754 26.84 -17.97 34.45
CA ASP A 754 26.39 -17.12 35.56
C ASP A 754 27.23 -15.83 35.68
N ALA A 755 28.51 -15.88 35.28
CA ALA A 755 29.38 -14.71 35.21
C ALA A 755 28.93 -13.70 34.14
N ALA A 756 28.48 -14.16 32.97
CA ALA A 756 27.91 -13.29 31.95
C ALA A 756 26.59 -12.65 32.43
N LEU A 757 25.77 -13.41 33.16
CA LEU A 757 24.49 -12.94 33.68
C LEU A 757 24.65 -11.78 34.67
N ARG A 758 25.63 -11.86 35.57
CA ARG A 758 25.94 -10.78 36.52
C ARG A 758 26.30 -9.47 35.80
N LYS A 759 27.08 -9.53 34.72
CA LYS A 759 27.43 -8.35 33.92
C LYS A 759 26.20 -7.63 33.36
N TYR A 760 25.19 -8.36 32.88
CA TYR A 760 23.96 -7.75 32.40
C TYR A 760 23.14 -7.11 33.53
N GLN A 761 23.09 -7.74 34.70
CA GLN A 761 22.38 -7.21 35.87
C GLN A 761 23.05 -5.95 36.42
N GLU A 762 24.38 -5.95 36.53
CA GLU A 762 25.17 -4.77 36.92
C GLU A 762 24.97 -3.64 35.91
N PHE A 763 25.02 -3.93 34.61
CA PHE A 763 24.77 -2.94 33.56
C PHE A 763 23.34 -2.37 33.63
N ALA A 764 22.32 -3.21 33.80
CA ALA A 764 20.93 -2.78 33.95
C ALA A 764 20.73 -1.88 35.18
N GLN A 765 21.35 -2.23 36.32
CA GLN A 765 21.32 -1.41 37.54
C GLN A 765 22.02 -0.07 37.34
N THR A 766 23.19 -0.06 36.69
CA THR A 766 23.96 1.17 36.44
C THR A 766 23.19 2.12 35.52
N LEU A 767 22.53 1.58 34.49
CA LEU A 767 21.63 2.34 33.62
C LEU A 767 20.42 2.91 34.37
N GLN A 768 19.75 2.10 35.19
CA GLN A 768 18.62 2.56 36.00
C GLN A 768 19.03 3.66 36.99
N GLN A 769 20.22 3.55 37.60
CA GLN A 769 20.78 4.56 38.51
C GLN A 769 21.16 5.86 37.77
N SER A 770 21.78 5.75 36.59
CA SER A 770 22.15 6.91 35.76
C SER A 770 20.94 7.70 35.25
N ARG A 771 19.78 7.05 35.12
CA ARG A 771 18.51 7.65 34.66
C ARG A 771 17.65 8.21 35.79
N GLY A 772 18.11 8.16 37.04
CA GLY A 772 17.56 8.97 38.14
C GLY A 772 16.05 8.83 38.33
N PHE A 773 15.53 7.61 38.42
CA PHE A 773 14.21 7.39 39.02
C PHE A 773 14.38 7.17 40.51
N GLY A 774 14.34 8.27 41.28
CA GLY A 774 14.04 8.18 42.71
C GLY A 774 12.65 7.59 42.86
N SER A 775 12.54 6.40 43.42
CA SER A 775 11.29 5.72 43.77
C SER A 775 10.49 6.42 44.89
N GLU A 776 10.79 7.69 45.18
CA GLU A 776 10.19 8.48 46.28
C GLU A 776 9.73 9.88 45.83
N PHE A 777 9.24 10.04 44.60
CA PHE A 777 8.42 11.23 44.30
C PHE A 777 6.94 10.93 44.50
N LYS A 778 6.38 11.40 45.61
CA LYS A 778 4.93 11.50 45.81
C LYS A 778 4.54 12.98 45.87
N PHE A 779 3.50 13.36 45.13
CA PHE A 779 2.88 14.67 45.33
C PHE A 779 2.34 14.75 46.76
N ALA A 780 2.65 15.84 47.47
CA ALA A 780 2.05 16.12 48.76
C ALA A 780 0.52 16.17 48.59
N ALA A 781 -0.19 15.30 49.30
CA ALA A 781 -1.64 15.33 49.33
C ALA A 781 -2.07 16.70 49.90
N SER A 782 -2.84 17.45 49.12
CA SER A 782 -3.35 18.75 49.51
C SER A 782 -4.25 18.63 50.74
N GLY A 783 -3.76 19.10 51.90
CA GLY A 783 -4.53 19.15 53.13
C GLY A 783 -3.80 19.91 54.24
N SER A 784 -4.17 21.18 54.37
CA SER A 784 -4.02 22.09 55.53
C SER A 784 -2.64 22.58 56.00
N GLU A 785 -2.62 23.91 56.09
CA GLU A 785 -1.77 24.82 56.87
C GLU A 785 -0.35 25.17 56.39
N ALA A 786 -0.24 26.48 56.14
CA ALA A 786 0.93 27.17 55.67
C ALA A 786 1.89 27.47 56.83
N THR A 787 3.13 27.03 56.69
CA THR A 787 4.31 27.78 57.14
C THR A 787 5.32 27.75 56.01
N ARG A 788 5.39 28.85 55.25
CA ARG A 788 6.43 29.07 54.25
C ARG A 788 7.74 29.36 54.98
N THR A 789 8.67 28.41 54.97
CA THR A 789 10.11 28.71 55.03
C THR A 789 10.65 28.65 53.61
N ASP A 790 11.08 29.81 53.12
CA ASP A 790 11.62 30.02 51.78
C ASP A 790 13.10 29.56 51.76
N PRO A 791 13.53 28.61 50.91
CA PRO A 791 14.92 28.15 50.86
C PRO A 791 15.86 29.09 50.09
N PHE A 792 15.38 30.21 49.53
CA PHE A 792 16.15 31.07 48.63
C PHE A 792 16.36 32.52 49.10
N ALA A 793 16.23 32.79 50.39
CA ALA A 793 16.60 34.09 50.96
C ALA A 793 17.95 34.02 51.70
N LYS A 794 19.06 34.30 51.00
CA LYS A 794 20.27 34.96 51.56
C LYS A 794 21.35 35.18 50.48
N SER A 795 21.37 36.38 49.90
CA SER A 795 22.58 37.00 49.36
C SER A 795 22.41 38.52 49.30
N ALA A 796 22.68 39.21 50.42
CA ALA A 796 23.07 40.61 50.45
C ALA A 796 23.50 41.03 51.87
N GLY A 797 24.79 41.30 52.03
CA GLY A 797 25.34 42.38 52.87
C GLY A 797 25.30 42.24 54.38
N VAL A 798 26.45 41.94 54.97
CA VAL A 798 26.93 42.65 56.18
C VAL A 798 28.41 42.94 55.95
N ALA A 799 28.72 44.24 55.82
CA ALA A 799 30.04 44.79 56.07
C ALA A 799 30.17 44.98 57.59
N ASP A 800 31.36 44.72 58.13
CA ASP A 800 31.99 45.64 59.08
C ASP A 800 33.50 45.37 59.16
N GLU A 801 34.18 46.47 59.45
CA GLU A 801 35.56 46.82 59.22
C GLU A 801 36.57 46.27 60.24
N GLU A 802 37.83 46.47 59.83
CA GLU A 802 39.02 46.81 60.64
C GLU A 802 40.09 45.74 60.97
N ASP A 803 41.27 46.04 60.40
CA ASP A 803 42.62 45.98 60.99
C ASP A 803 43.39 44.64 61.00
N LEU A 804 44.69 44.54 60.68
CA LEU A 804 45.75 45.47 60.24
C LEU A 804 47.03 44.61 59.95
N TYR A 805 47.91 45.09 59.08
CA TYR A 805 49.34 44.75 58.89
C TYR A 805 49.82 43.44 58.22
N SER A 806 50.79 43.68 57.31
CA SER A 806 51.77 42.83 56.59
C SER A 806 51.33 42.05 55.35
#